data_AF-A0A7G5XFN7-F1
#
_entry.id   AF-A0A7G5XFN7-F1
#
_cell.length_a   1.000
_cell.length_b   1.000
_cell.length_c   1.000
_cell.angle_alpha   90.00
_cell.angle_beta   90.00
_cell.angle_gamma   90.00
#
_symmetry.space_group_name_H-M   'P 1'
#
loop_
_entity.id
_entity.type
_entity.pdbx_description
1 polymer ?
#
loop_
_entity_poly.entity_id
_entity_poly.type
_entity_poly.pdbx_seq_one_letter_code
_entity_poly.pdbx_strand_id
1 'polypeptide(L)'
;MANETAYKTLLDCWGAPDIVEGTDNSAKTIPIAFISTTFTFDADFFDEECLTRFLMMETEKENDGVAFLIEREEKLASLHGGIVLVDQNHCKGSRSLRWDLVPCRIKNGIMHAKITLLHWSNCIRLIIGSANLTESGYCINQEVFSCIDYYPDSDADLKIVNEVLVFLNELANEQCGDTVKARFAKLHGEIKSTLTKWNIVTRKYKNDEVSVQALFVSPRQKNALSRLREVWDSRFNSPPDWAFVTSPFFDAEKTANTPSLKIFEILQQRGPVEVAYNITAELVSVESNELVVNAPEFLKEITKPSQTICFYQVLETGINEKGKNVPRPLHLKTLWLSKEDVHLFQIGSSNFTSAALGLGKRTNYEANLVYTVSQSRNKKGYDLLCASDPDSKPLEDDLLHFKYRLNEDENNLETDYLELPLFFKEAVLRNVSDQFILELNFDLQAGTAPEGFKIWTGENDKKQHSAKSIYESAQWINERKNSIQLKWDTQLIPDYLFVSWPGADGKAYWPVVVENQITLPPVDALKNLPLEALLQILSSNKPLHRLLGMIERVLRNQKSNSQDEAILDPHQLVDTSRFLLQRTRRVSYAMRSLRERLEKPVFTIESLNWRLYGPIGVKSLLDAIVNEAKSEEEKRFLIAELALELSRVIPQQTEISITKEIVKAEIKKVVESMAGMISVDMEDSKTAVENYSAKALQKAIYEL
;
A
#
# COMPACT_ATOMS: atom_id res chain seq x y z
N MET A 1 -21.86 15.97 15.36
CA MET A 1 -20.88 15.96 16.46
C MET A 1 -19.76 15.04 16.01
N ALA A 2 -18.65 15.58 15.51
CA ALA A 2 -17.49 14.78 15.18
C ALA A 2 -16.89 14.29 16.50
N ASN A 3 -16.97 12.99 16.77
CA ASN A 3 -16.20 12.38 17.84
C ASN A 3 -14.72 12.59 17.49
N GLU A 4 -14.03 13.40 18.28
CA GLU A 4 -12.59 13.65 18.17
C GLU A 4 -11.82 12.38 18.55
N THR A 5 -11.71 11.43 17.61
CA THR A 5 -10.62 10.46 17.61
C THR A 5 -9.43 11.16 16.96
N ALA A 6 -8.72 12.00 17.72
CA ALA A 6 -7.41 12.46 17.29
C ALA A 6 -6.49 11.22 17.24
N TYR A 7 -6.10 10.80 16.03
CA TYR A 7 -5.08 9.78 15.87
C TYR A 7 -3.82 10.23 16.61
N LYS A 8 -3.25 9.37 17.46
CA LYS A 8 -2.04 9.72 18.22
C LYS A 8 -0.82 9.74 17.30
N THR A 9 -0.81 8.88 16.28
CA THR A 9 0.26 8.76 15.31
C THR A 9 -0.27 8.58 13.89
N LEU A 10 0.57 8.85 12.89
CA LEU A 10 0.25 8.57 11.49
C LEU A 10 0.10 7.06 11.22
N LEU A 11 0.84 6.20 11.92
CA LEU A 11 0.69 4.75 11.84
C LEU A 11 -0.71 4.28 12.28
N ASP A 12 -1.31 4.91 13.29
CA ASP A 12 -2.67 4.56 13.73
C ASP A 12 -3.71 4.75 12.61
N CYS A 13 -3.43 5.66 11.67
CA CYS A 13 -4.30 5.92 10.53
C CYS A 13 -4.32 4.77 9.51
N TRP A 14 -3.36 3.84 9.56
CA TRP A 14 -3.37 2.62 8.75
C TRP A 14 -4.29 1.54 9.32
N GLY A 15 -4.70 1.65 10.58
CA GLY A 15 -5.68 0.74 11.17
C GLY A 15 -7.11 1.07 10.74
N ALA A 16 -7.95 0.04 10.60
CA ALA A 16 -9.38 0.25 10.46
C ALA A 16 -9.92 1.06 11.67
N PRO A 17 -10.83 2.02 11.47
CA PRO A 17 -11.43 2.76 12.57
C PRO A 17 -12.21 1.81 13.50
N ASP A 18 -12.09 2.04 14.81
CA ASP A 18 -12.92 1.36 15.81
C ASP A 18 -14.40 1.70 15.53
N ILE A 19 -15.22 0.68 15.25
CA ILE A 19 -16.66 0.87 15.07
C ILE A 19 -17.20 1.36 16.41
N VAL A 20 -17.70 2.60 16.44
CA VAL A 20 -18.32 3.21 17.63
C VAL A 20 -19.36 2.25 18.20
N GLU A 21 -19.18 1.86 19.47
CA GLU A 21 -20.16 1.07 20.22
C GLU A 21 -21.55 1.73 20.11
N GLY A 22 -22.50 1.03 19.48
CA GLY A 22 -23.88 1.50 19.33
C GLY A 22 -24.42 1.56 17.91
N THR A 23 -23.60 1.34 16.88
CA THR A 23 -24.13 0.99 15.54
C THR A 23 -24.26 -0.53 15.44
N ASP A 24 -25.49 -0.99 15.21
CA ASP A 24 -25.87 -2.42 15.15
C ASP A 24 -25.39 -3.09 13.84
N ASN A 25 -24.12 -2.86 13.48
CA ASN A 25 -23.45 -3.48 12.34
C ASN A 25 -22.36 -4.41 12.88
N SER A 26 -22.78 -5.62 13.26
CA SER A 26 -21.91 -6.76 13.58
C SER A 26 -21.08 -7.27 12.39
N ALA A 27 -20.94 -6.47 11.32
CA ALA A 27 -20.13 -6.81 10.15
C ALA A 27 -18.68 -6.44 10.44
N LYS A 28 -17.83 -7.46 10.55
CA LYS A 28 -16.38 -7.31 10.68
C LYS A 28 -15.86 -6.39 9.56
N THR A 29 -15.07 -5.37 9.90
CA THR A 29 -14.36 -4.53 8.92
C THR A 29 -13.39 -5.40 8.11
N ILE A 30 -13.44 -5.29 6.78
CA ILE A 30 -12.65 -6.13 5.86
C ILE A 30 -11.84 -5.24 4.94
N PRO A 31 -10.52 -5.43 4.85
CA PRO A 31 -9.67 -4.72 3.89
C PRO A 31 -10.03 -5.11 2.45
N ILE A 32 -10.21 -4.11 1.59
CA ILE A 32 -10.59 -4.30 0.18
C ILE A 32 -9.42 -3.97 -0.74
N ALA A 33 -8.88 -2.75 -0.65
CA ALA A 33 -7.82 -2.27 -1.54
C ALA A 33 -7.09 -1.07 -0.93
N PHE A 34 -5.92 -0.75 -1.48
CA PHE A 34 -5.24 0.51 -1.18
C PHE A 34 -4.56 1.10 -2.42
N ILE A 35 -4.39 2.42 -2.41
CA ILE A 35 -3.59 3.16 -3.38
C ILE A 35 -2.75 4.17 -2.61
N SER A 36 -1.44 4.13 -2.78
CA SER A 36 -0.52 5.06 -2.11
C SER A 36 0.48 5.66 -3.08
N THR A 37 0.92 6.87 -2.77
CA THR A 37 2.00 7.56 -3.46
C THR A 37 3.05 8.02 -2.45
N THR A 38 4.33 8.02 -2.82
CA THR A 38 5.41 8.53 -1.96
C THR A 38 6.62 8.94 -2.80
N PHE A 39 7.54 9.71 -2.20
CA PHE A 39 8.84 10.02 -2.81
C PHE A 39 9.84 8.94 -2.47
N THR A 40 10.32 8.90 -1.22
CA THR A 40 11.13 7.80 -0.70
C THR A 40 10.23 6.66 -0.21
N PHE A 41 10.72 5.42 -0.31
CA PHE A 41 9.96 4.23 0.03
C PHE A 41 10.85 3.18 0.69
N ASP A 42 10.33 2.59 1.77
CA ASP A 42 10.91 1.44 2.44
C ASP A 42 9.89 0.30 2.39
N ALA A 43 10.20 -0.74 1.59
CA ALA A 43 9.30 -1.86 1.36
C ALA A 43 9.12 -2.74 2.62
N ASP A 44 10.16 -2.90 3.44
CA ASP A 44 10.08 -3.71 4.65
C ASP A 44 9.22 -3.00 5.69
N PHE A 45 9.49 -1.71 5.94
CA PHE A 45 8.64 -0.89 6.82
C PHE A 45 7.18 -0.87 6.36
N PHE A 46 6.94 -0.73 5.05
CA PHE A 46 5.60 -0.72 4.50
C PHE A 46 4.86 -2.04 4.72
N ASP A 47 5.48 -3.18 4.43
CA ASP A 47 4.88 -4.50 4.65
C ASP A 47 4.65 -4.79 6.14
N GLU A 48 5.59 -4.40 7.00
CA GLU A 48 5.59 -4.75 8.43
C GLU A 48 4.72 -3.85 9.29
N GLU A 49 4.75 -2.53 9.06
CA GLU A 49 4.06 -1.59 9.93
C GLU A 49 2.73 -1.13 9.31
N CYS A 50 2.77 -0.69 8.04
CA CYS A 50 1.61 -0.13 7.36
C CYS A 50 0.59 -1.22 6.97
N LEU A 51 1.02 -2.23 6.21
CA LEU A 51 0.12 -3.28 5.72
C LEU A 51 -0.40 -4.18 6.84
N THR A 52 0.41 -4.51 7.85
CA THR A 52 -0.04 -5.28 9.03
C THR A 52 -1.26 -4.61 9.70
N ARG A 53 -1.23 -3.28 9.86
CA ARG A 53 -2.35 -2.50 10.44
C ARG A 53 -3.55 -2.46 9.50
N PHE A 54 -3.33 -2.19 8.21
CA PHE A 54 -4.41 -2.16 7.20
C PHE A 54 -5.12 -3.50 7.09
N LEU A 55 -4.36 -4.60 7.06
CA LEU A 55 -4.83 -5.97 6.93
C LEU A 55 -5.40 -6.54 8.24
N MET A 56 -5.26 -5.81 9.34
CA MET A 56 -5.63 -6.23 10.69
C MET A 56 -5.01 -7.60 11.01
N MET A 57 -3.69 -7.68 10.83
CA MET A 57 -2.90 -8.87 11.14
C MET A 57 -2.71 -9.01 12.65
N GLU A 58 -2.56 -10.24 13.10
CA GLU A 58 -2.39 -10.57 14.53
C GLU A 58 -0.95 -10.96 14.87
N THR A 59 -0.16 -11.26 13.84
CA THR A 59 1.24 -11.68 13.96
C THR A 59 2.21 -10.53 13.75
N GLU A 60 3.41 -10.69 14.32
CA GLU A 60 4.54 -9.78 14.15
C GLU A 60 5.72 -10.51 13.52
N LYS A 61 6.42 -9.88 12.57
CA LYS A 61 7.52 -10.52 11.82
C LYS A 61 8.62 -11.04 12.74
N GLU A 62 9.02 -10.24 13.74
CA GLU A 62 10.11 -10.56 14.68
C GLU A 62 9.77 -11.77 15.58
N ASN A 63 8.51 -11.88 16.01
CA ASN A 63 8.07 -12.85 17.02
C ASN A 63 7.50 -14.14 16.40
N ASP A 64 6.84 -14.04 15.24
CA ASP A 64 6.04 -15.12 14.67
C ASP A 64 6.61 -15.73 13.38
N GLY A 65 7.61 -15.08 12.76
CA GLY A 65 8.39 -15.63 11.63
C GLY A 65 7.52 -16.16 10.48
N VAL A 66 7.46 -17.49 10.33
CA VAL A 66 6.71 -18.15 9.24
C VAL A 66 5.20 -17.90 9.35
N ALA A 67 4.65 -17.84 10.58
CA ALA A 67 3.23 -17.57 10.78
C ALA A 67 2.84 -16.17 10.28
N PHE A 68 3.74 -15.19 10.43
CA PHE A 68 3.58 -13.85 9.85
C PHE A 68 3.54 -13.89 8.31
N LEU A 69 4.48 -14.59 7.68
CA LEU A 69 4.50 -14.72 6.22
C LEU A 69 3.22 -15.36 5.68
N ILE A 70 2.68 -16.35 6.38
CA ILE A 70 1.43 -17.02 6.03
C ILE A 70 0.23 -16.10 6.16
N GLU A 71 0.08 -15.42 7.31
CA GLU A 71 -1.02 -14.48 7.51
C GLU A 71 -0.98 -13.36 6.47
N ARG A 72 0.21 -12.78 6.24
CA ARG A 72 0.43 -11.72 5.25
C ARG A 72 -0.03 -12.16 3.87
N GLU A 73 0.42 -13.32 3.40
CA GLU A 73 0.05 -13.81 2.06
C GLU A 73 -1.44 -14.17 1.95
N GLU A 74 -2.04 -14.77 2.98
CA GLU A 74 -3.48 -15.06 2.99
C GLU A 74 -4.31 -13.77 2.91
N LYS A 75 -3.95 -12.76 3.70
CA LYS A 75 -4.64 -11.47 3.75
C LYS A 75 -4.45 -10.67 2.47
N LEU A 76 -3.22 -10.60 1.94
CA LEU A 76 -2.94 -9.92 0.68
C LEU A 76 -3.64 -10.59 -0.51
N ALA A 77 -3.70 -11.93 -0.55
CA ALA A 77 -4.42 -12.65 -1.59
C ALA A 77 -5.94 -12.39 -1.59
N SER A 78 -6.49 -11.86 -0.50
CA SER A 78 -7.91 -11.50 -0.40
C SER A 78 -8.23 -10.09 -0.91
N LEU A 79 -7.22 -9.25 -1.13
CA LEU A 79 -7.40 -7.88 -1.63
C LEU A 79 -7.86 -7.87 -3.10
N HIS A 80 -8.60 -6.82 -3.46
CA HIS A 80 -8.95 -6.51 -4.85
C HIS A 80 -7.76 -5.93 -5.62
N GLY A 81 -6.83 -5.29 -4.91
CA GLY A 81 -5.58 -4.75 -5.46
C GLY A 81 -4.86 -3.78 -4.52
N GLY A 82 -3.55 -3.67 -4.68
CA GLY A 82 -2.68 -2.77 -3.92
C GLY A 82 -1.77 -1.97 -4.86
N ILE A 83 -1.99 -0.66 -4.87
CA ILE A 83 -1.29 0.44 -5.57
C ILE A 83 -0.13 1.11 -4.81
N VAL A 84 1.16 0.99 -5.14
CA VAL A 84 2.17 1.95 -4.62
C VAL A 84 2.96 2.60 -5.76
N LEU A 85 2.76 3.91 -5.93
CA LEU A 85 3.48 4.76 -6.89
C LEU A 85 4.62 5.47 -6.17
N VAL A 86 5.87 5.23 -6.59
CA VAL A 86 7.08 5.76 -5.94
C VAL A 86 7.91 6.51 -6.97
N ASP A 87 8.60 7.58 -6.56
CA ASP A 87 9.60 8.19 -7.43
C ASP A 87 10.63 7.15 -7.89
N GLN A 88 11.01 7.21 -9.17
CA GLN A 88 11.89 6.21 -9.77
C GLN A 88 13.21 6.03 -9.01
N ASN A 89 13.75 7.10 -8.41
CA ASN A 89 15.01 7.05 -7.69
C ASN A 89 14.94 6.24 -6.38
N HIS A 90 13.74 6.07 -5.83
CA HIS A 90 13.51 5.37 -4.56
C HIS A 90 12.59 4.14 -4.70
N CYS A 91 12.18 3.81 -5.92
CA CYS A 91 11.31 2.68 -6.21
C CYS A 91 12.08 1.35 -6.17
N LYS A 92 12.36 0.83 -4.96
CA LYS A 92 13.13 -0.40 -4.72
C LYS A 92 12.66 -1.13 -3.45
N GLY A 93 13.22 -2.33 -3.23
CA GLY A 93 12.99 -3.15 -2.04
C GLY A 93 12.31 -4.48 -2.37
N SER A 94 12.60 -5.51 -1.58
CA SER A 94 11.91 -6.79 -1.73
C SER A 94 10.50 -6.68 -1.15
N ARG A 95 9.53 -7.36 -1.77
CA ARG A 95 8.12 -7.22 -1.39
C ARG A 95 7.29 -8.43 -1.80
N SER A 96 6.08 -8.51 -1.25
CA SER A 96 5.06 -9.41 -1.82
C SER A 96 4.68 -8.98 -3.25
N LEU A 97 4.54 -9.96 -4.14
CA LEU A 97 4.03 -9.78 -5.50
C LEU A 97 2.49 -9.61 -5.56
N ARG A 98 1.81 -9.65 -4.41
CA ARG A 98 0.35 -9.48 -4.26
C ARG A 98 -0.11 -8.01 -4.28
N TRP A 99 0.82 -7.06 -4.35
CA TRP A 99 0.56 -5.66 -4.60
C TRP A 99 1.57 -5.13 -5.63
N ASP A 100 1.38 -3.92 -6.16
CA ASP A 100 2.22 -3.36 -7.22
C ASP A 100 3.10 -2.23 -6.72
N LEU A 101 4.39 -2.33 -7.03
CA LEU A 101 5.34 -1.23 -6.88
C LEU A 101 5.63 -0.65 -8.26
N VAL A 102 5.31 0.63 -8.44
CA VAL A 102 5.38 1.30 -9.73
C VAL A 102 6.32 2.51 -9.66
N PRO A 103 7.36 2.57 -10.52
CA PRO A 103 8.26 3.71 -10.59
C PRO A 103 7.62 4.83 -11.43
N CYS A 104 7.44 6.00 -10.84
CA CYS A 104 7.05 7.23 -11.53
C CYS A 104 8.28 7.88 -12.18
N ARG A 105 8.27 7.98 -13.51
CA ARG A 105 9.42 8.44 -14.32
C ARG A 105 9.13 9.82 -14.90
N ILE A 106 9.19 10.83 -14.04
CA ILE A 106 8.85 12.21 -14.41
C ILE A 106 10.06 12.87 -15.09
N LYS A 107 9.87 13.37 -16.32
CA LYS A 107 10.96 13.93 -17.12
C LYS A 107 11.57 15.23 -16.54
N ASN A 108 10.72 16.10 -16.00
CA ASN A 108 11.09 17.47 -15.61
C ASN A 108 10.59 17.81 -14.20
N GLY A 109 11.00 17.02 -13.22
CA GLY A 109 10.57 17.12 -11.82
C GLY A 109 10.60 15.74 -11.17
N ILE A 110 10.07 15.63 -9.97
CA ILE A 110 9.98 14.37 -9.22
C ILE A 110 8.56 14.08 -8.75
N MET A 111 8.32 12.83 -8.34
CA MET A 111 7.07 12.40 -7.75
C MET A 111 7.14 12.57 -6.23
N HIS A 112 6.52 13.61 -5.69
CA HIS A 112 6.71 13.99 -4.29
C HIS A 112 5.41 14.03 -3.45
N ALA A 113 4.25 13.89 -4.09
CA ALA A 113 2.96 13.71 -3.43
C ALA A 113 2.94 12.49 -2.49
N LYS A 114 2.45 12.67 -1.26
CA LYS A 114 2.21 11.57 -0.31
C LYS A 114 0.71 11.46 -0.02
N ILE A 115 0.06 10.60 -0.79
CA ILE A 115 -1.38 10.32 -0.72
C ILE A 115 -1.52 8.85 -0.36
N THR A 116 -2.38 8.51 0.58
CA THR A 116 -2.79 7.13 0.84
C THR A 116 -4.31 7.04 0.88
N LEU A 117 -4.88 6.20 0.02
CA LEU A 117 -6.28 5.80 0.03
C LEU A 117 -6.37 4.36 0.54
N LEU A 118 -7.04 4.17 1.67
CA LEU A 118 -7.31 2.85 2.25
C LEU A 118 -8.80 2.56 2.12
N HIS A 119 -9.15 1.41 1.56
CA HIS A 119 -10.53 1.01 1.34
C HIS A 119 -10.82 -0.27 2.13
N TRP A 120 -11.75 -0.15 3.08
CA TRP A 120 -12.38 -1.26 3.79
C TRP A 120 -13.87 -1.35 3.43
N SER A 121 -14.49 -2.46 3.82
CA SER A 121 -15.92 -2.74 3.59
C SER A 121 -16.90 -1.68 4.07
N ASN A 122 -16.54 -0.88 5.07
CA ASN A 122 -17.38 0.12 5.73
C ASN A 122 -16.72 1.51 5.86
N CYS A 123 -15.49 1.68 5.38
CA CYS A 123 -14.76 2.95 5.44
C CYS A 123 -13.81 3.10 4.24
N ILE A 124 -13.78 4.28 3.64
CA ILE A 124 -12.66 4.70 2.78
C ILE A 124 -11.96 5.82 3.53
N ARG A 125 -10.66 5.68 3.75
CA ARG A 125 -9.83 6.71 4.38
C ARG A 125 -8.91 7.33 3.34
N LEU A 126 -8.88 8.66 3.31
CA LEU A 126 -7.91 9.45 2.57
C LEU A 126 -6.92 10.08 3.56
N ILE A 127 -5.63 9.84 3.34
CA ILE A 127 -4.52 10.45 4.07
C ILE A 127 -3.71 11.29 3.09
N ILE A 128 -3.46 12.55 3.43
CA ILE A 128 -2.53 13.43 2.70
C ILE A 128 -1.64 14.12 3.73
N GLY A 129 -0.34 14.14 3.48
CA GLY A 129 0.62 14.75 4.41
C GLY A 129 2.02 14.96 3.82
N SER A 130 2.97 15.23 4.70
CA SER A 130 4.38 15.47 4.36
C SER A 130 5.28 14.23 4.49
N ALA A 131 4.80 13.18 5.17
CA ALA A 131 5.57 11.99 5.50
C ALA A 131 5.74 11.05 4.30
N ASN A 132 6.99 10.65 4.02
CA ASN A 132 7.29 9.54 3.12
C ASN A 132 6.95 8.20 3.79
N LEU A 133 6.66 7.15 3.00
CA LEU A 133 6.43 5.78 3.49
C LEU A 133 7.75 5.11 3.91
N THR A 134 8.33 5.60 5.00
CA THR A 134 9.57 5.13 5.62
C THR A 134 9.46 5.21 7.13
N GLU A 135 10.30 4.46 7.86
CA GLU A 135 10.38 4.56 9.31
C GLU A 135 10.67 6.00 9.76
N SER A 136 11.61 6.69 9.11
CA SER A 136 11.92 8.08 9.44
C SER A 136 10.71 9.00 9.28
N GLY A 137 9.94 8.86 8.20
CA GLY A 137 8.75 9.68 7.97
C GLY A 137 7.65 9.43 9.00
N TYR A 138 7.38 8.17 9.34
CA TYR A 138 6.23 7.82 10.17
C TYR A 138 6.53 7.84 11.67
N CYS A 139 7.78 7.57 12.05
CA CYS A 139 8.16 7.29 13.44
C CYS A 139 9.17 8.27 14.01
N ILE A 140 9.89 9.07 13.20
CA ILE A 140 11.01 9.90 13.65
C ILE A 140 10.78 11.39 13.41
N ASN A 141 10.52 11.80 12.17
CA ASN A 141 10.43 13.19 11.75
C ASN A 141 9.22 13.92 12.33
N GLN A 142 9.31 15.25 12.46
CA GLN A 142 8.14 16.08 12.64
C GLN A 142 7.43 16.22 11.30
N GLU A 143 6.26 15.61 11.19
CA GLU A 143 5.44 15.61 9.98
C GLU A 143 4.07 16.21 10.26
N VAL A 144 3.39 16.62 9.20
CA VAL A 144 1.99 17.05 9.24
C VAL A 144 1.16 16.18 8.30
N PHE A 145 -0.04 15.81 8.72
CA PHE A 145 -0.95 15.02 7.91
C PHE A 145 -2.40 15.33 8.25
N SER A 146 -3.30 14.94 7.37
CA SER A 146 -4.73 14.90 7.64
C SER A 146 -5.34 13.62 7.13
N CYS A 147 -6.35 13.13 7.85
CA CYS A 147 -7.16 11.98 7.50
C CYS A 147 -8.62 12.40 7.30
N ILE A 148 -9.22 11.96 6.20
CA ILE A 148 -10.65 12.15 5.90
C ILE A 148 -11.27 10.78 5.71
N ASP A 149 -12.19 10.42 6.61
CA ASP A 149 -12.88 9.15 6.58
C ASP A 149 -14.27 9.30 5.96
N TYR A 150 -14.54 8.47 4.96
CA TYR A 150 -15.82 8.34 4.28
C TYR A 150 -16.50 7.07 4.81
N TYR A 151 -17.68 7.24 5.43
CA TYR A 151 -18.53 6.15 5.91
C TYR A 151 -19.89 6.22 5.20
N PRO A 152 -20.70 5.16 5.23
CA PRO A 152 -22.11 5.26 4.81
C PRO A 152 -22.81 6.48 5.43
N ASP A 153 -23.39 7.32 4.58
CA ASP A 153 -24.13 8.54 4.93
C ASP A 153 -23.32 9.57 5.76
N SER A 154 -21.98 9.54 5.70
CA SER A 154 -21.14 10.52 6.40
C SER A 154 -21.18 11.90 5.75
N ASP A 155 -20.76 12.92 6.51
CA ASP A 155 -20.62 14.29 6.02
C ASP A 155 -19.23 14.57 5.44
N ALA A 156 -18.49 13.56 4.98
CA ALA A 156 -17.23 13.79 4.26
C ALA A 156 -17.50 14.40 2.86
N ASP A 157 -16.66 15.32 2.41
CA ASP A 157 -16.90 16.04 1.15
C ASP A 157 -16.43 15.23 -0.08
N LEU A 158 -17.40 14.80 -0.89
CA LEU A 158 -17.15 14.06 -2.13
C LEU A 158 -16.15 14.75 -3.07
N LYS A 159 -16.11 16.09 -3.06
CA LYS A 159 -15.25 16.85 -3.98
C LYS A 159 -13.78 16.51 -3.77
N ILE A 160 -13.35 16.33 -2.53
CA ILE A 160 -11.93 16.13 -2.18
C ILE A 160 -11.44 14.80 -2.72
N VAL A 161 -12.13 13.69 -2.38
CA VAL A 161 -11.75 12.37 -2.89
C VAL A 161 -11.86 12.28 -4.41
N ASN A 162 -12.84 12.96 -5.03
CA ASN A 162 -12.92 13.02 -6.49
C ASN A 162 -11.73 13.72 -7.13
N GLU A 163 -11.28 14.85 -6.58
CA GLU A 163 -10.09 15.56 -7.08
C GLU A 163 -8.82 14.70 -6.89
N VAL A 164 -8.69 13.99 -5.77
CA VAL A 164 -7.61 13.01 -5.55
C VAL A 164 -7.64 11.89 -6.58
N LEU A 165 -8.81 11.30 -6.82
CA LEU A 165 -8.98 10.22 -7.79
C LEU A 165 -8.65 10.67 -9.22
N VAL A 166 -9.00 11.92 -9.59
CA VAL A 166 -8.62 12.52 -10.87
C VAL A 166 -7.09 12.66 -10.96
N PHE A 167 -6.44 13.22 -9.94
CA PHE A 167 -4.99 13.38 -9.90
C PHE A 167 -4.25 12.03 -10.00
N LEU A 168 -4.68 11.04 -9.22
CA LEU A 168 -4.11 9.69 -9.25
C LEU A 168 -4.34 9.00 -10.61
N ASN A 169 -5.49 9.21 -11.23
CA ASN A 169 -5.79 8.68 -12.56
C ASN A 169 -4.92 9.32 -13.64
N GLU A 170 -4.65 10.62 -13.58
CA GLU A 170 -3.69 11.29 -14.47
C GLU A 170 -2.29 10.69 -14.31
N LEU A 171 -1.84 10.53 -13.06
CA LEU A 171 -0.55 9.93 -12.75
C LEU A 171 -0.45 8.48 -13.25
N ALA A 172 -1.44 7.64 -12.98
CA ALA A 172 -1.48 6.26 -13.47
C ALA A 172 -1.49 6.19 -15.01
N ASN A 173 -2.22 7.08 -15.68
CA ASN A 173 -2.25 7.10 -17.15
C ASN A 173 -0.91 7.49 -17.77
N GLU A 174 -0.13 8.31 -17.10
CA GLU A 174 1.19 8.74 -17.57
C GLU A 174 2.30 7.76 -17.23
N GLN A 175 2.26 7.16 -16.03
CA GLN A 175 3.40 6.45 -15.45
C GLN A 175 3.27 4.92 -15.48
N CYS A 176 2.05 4.38 -15.43
CA CYS A 176 1.83 2.93 -15.44
C CYS A 176 1.80 2.38 -16.88
N GLY A 177 2.15 1.11 -17.06
CA GLY A 177 1.81 0.38 -18.27
C GLY A 177 0.41 -0.23 -18.17
N ASP A 178 0.02 -0.98 -19.20
CA ASP A 178 -1.38 -1.35 -19.44
C ASP A 178 -1.95 -2.25 -18.34
N THR A 179 -1.10 -3.08 -17.72
CA THR A 179 -1.54 -4.02 -16.67
C THR A 179 -1.95 -3.25 -15.42
N VAL A 180 -1.06 -2.39 -14.92
CA VAL A 180 -1.35 -1.61 -13.71
C VAL A 180 -2.41 -0.54 -14.00
N LYS A 181 -2.45 0.05 -15.21
CA LYS A 181 -3.52 0.95 -15.64
C LYS A 181 -4.90 0.31 -15.54
N ALA A 182 -5.06 -0.91 -16.05
CA ALA A 182 -6.33 -1.63 -15.98
C ALA A 182 -6.74 -1.91 -14.53
N ARG A 183 -5.78 -2.33 -13.68
CA ARG A 183 -6.02 -2.54 -12.25
C ARG A 183 -6.41 -1.26 -11.54
N PHE A 184 -5.68 -0.17 -11.78
CA PHE A 184 -5.99 1.15 -11.24
C PHE A 184 -7.39 1.60 -11.65
N ALA A 185 -7.76 1.47 -12.93
CA ALA A 185 -9.07 1.84 -13.43
C ALA A 185 -10.21 1.05 -12.75
N LYS A 186 -10.00 -0.25 -12.50
CA LYS A 186 -10.91 -1.10 -11.72
C LYS A 186 -11.07 -0.56 -10.29
N LEU A 187 -9.97 -0.36 -9.55
CA LEU A 187 -10.00 0.14 -8.17
C LEU A 187 -10.64 1.54 -8.09
N HIS A 188 -10.30 2.43 -9.01
CA HIS A 188 -10.88 3.77 -9.11
C HIS A 188 -12.40 3.70 -9.36
N GLY A 189 -12.87 2.80 -10.23
CA GLY A 189 -14.29 2.56 -10.47
C GLY A 189 -15.02 2.01 -9.24
N GLU A 190 -14.40 1.06 -8.53
CA GLU A 190 -14.92 0.49 -7.29
C GLU A 190 -15.08 1.55 -6.20
N ILE A 191 -14.06 2.38 -5.95
CA ILE A 191 -14.12 3.48 -4.97
C ILE A 191 -15.26 4.45 -5.31
N LYS A 192 -15.41 4.86 -6.57
CA LYS A 192 -16.51 5.75 -6.99
C LYS A 192 -17.88 5.12 -6.80
N SER A 193 -18.01 3.83 -7.12
CA SER A 193 -19.24 3.07 -6.89
C SER A 193 -19.58 3.02 -5.41
N THR A 194 -18.61 2.73 -4.54
CA THR A 194 -18.78 2.71 -3.08
C THR A 194 -19.21 4.07 -2.54
N LEU A 195 -18.53 5.16 -2.92
CA LEU A 195 -18.89 6.52 -2.48
C LEU A 195 -20.31 6.91 -2.90
N THR A 196 -20.73 6.51 -4.11
CA THR A 196 -22.10 6.73 -4.60
C THR A 196 -23.10 5.93 -3.79
N LYS A 197 -22.80 4.65 -3.51
CA LYS A 197 -23.64 3.76 -2.71
C LYS A 197 -23.80 4.27 -1.27
N TRP A 198 -22.76 4.86 -0.70
CA TRP A 198 -22.75 5.46 0.62
C TRP A 198 -23.40 6.85 0.68
N ASN A 199 -24.02 7.31 -0.40
CA ASN A 199 -24.67 8.62 -0.50
C ASN A 199 -23.75 9.79 -0.12
N ILE A 200 -22.44 9.66 -0.36
CA ILE A 200 -21.49 10.76 -0.13
C ILE A 200 -21.76 11.84 -1.18
N VAL A 201 -21.91 13.09 -0.73
CA VAL A 201 -22.26 14.22 -1.59
C VAL A 201 -21.23 15.34 -1.50
N THR A 202 -21.17 16.17 -2.53
CA THR A 202 -20.34 17.39 -2.49
C THR A 202 -20.90 18.37 -1.47
N ARG A 203 -20.03 18.83 -0.57
CA ARG A 203 -20.42 19.77 0.48
C ARG A 203 -20.33 21.22 0.03
N LYS A 204 -21.22 22.03 0.58
CA LYS A 204 -21.10 23.49 0.62
C LYS A 204 -20.83 23.89 2.05
N TYR A 205 -19.59 24.25 2.33
CA TYR A 205 -19.20 24.70 3.67
C TYR A 205 -19.85 26.05 3.98
N LYS A 206 -20.32 26.19 5.20
CA LYS A 206 -20.77 27.48 5.73
C LYS A 206 -19.57 28.34 6.14
N ASN A 207 -19.83 29.61 6.43
CA ASN A 207 -18.78 30.56 6.84
C ASN A 207 -18.30 30.34 8.29
N ASP A 208 -19.03 29.57 9.09
CA ASP A 208 -18.71 29.15 10.46
C ASP A 208 -18.11 27.74 10.53
N GLU A 209 -17.86 27.09 9.39
CA GLU A 209 -17.21 25.78 9.32
C GLU A 209 -15.74 25.93 8.88
N VAL A 210 -14.90 24.99 9.30
CA VAL A 210 -13.59 24.80 8.68
C VAL A 210 -13.82 24.15 7.32
N SER A 211 -13.42 24.82 6.25
CA SER A 211 -13.49 24.24 4.92
C SER A 211 -12.18 23.59 4.53
N VAL A 212 -12.23 22.47 3.82
CA VAL A 212 -11.04 21.81 3.29
C VAL A 212 -11.16 21.65 1.76
N GLN A 213 -10.04 21.80 1.07
CA GLN A 213 -9.92 21.64 -0.39
C GLN A 213 -8.60 20.94 -0.73
N ALA A 214 -8.58 20.14 -1.81
CA ALA A 214 -7.35 19.57 -2.33
C ALA A 214 -6.61 20.57 -3.22
N LEU A 215 -5.29 20.65 -3.05
CA LEU A 215 -4.40 21.45 -3.87
C LEU A 215 -3.25 20.58 -4.34
N PHE A 216 -3.29 20.22 -5.61
CA PHE A 216 -2.22 19.51 -6.30
C PHE A 216 -1.30 20.49 -7.03
N VAL A 217 -0.04 20.10 -7.16
CA VAL A 217 0.91 20.75 -8.06
C VAL A 217 1.32 19.72 -9.09
N SER A 218 1.30 20.11 -10.36
CA SER A 218 1.81 19.32 -11.47
C SER A 218 2.11 20.24 -12.66
N PRO A 219 2.89 19.80 -13.66
CA PRO A 219 3.21 20.63 -14.84
C PRO A 219 1.99 21.12 -15.64
N ARG A 220 0.81 20.50 -15.45
CA ARG A 220 -0.44 20.87 -16.15
C ARG A 220 -1.33 21.83 -15.37
N GLN A 221 -1.02 22.07 -14.11
CA GLN A 221 -1.83 22.89 -13.21
C GLN A 221 -1.19 24.27 -13.00
N LYS A 222 -2.00 25.23 -12.53
CA LYS A 222 -1.47 26.52 -12.06
C LYS A 222 -0.57 26.28 -10.85
N ASN A 223 0.42 27.14 -10.67
CA ASN A 223 1.31 27.11 -9.50
C ASN A 223 0.52 27.21 -8.19
N ALA A 224 1.10 26.67 -7.11
CA ALA A 224 0.45 26.56 -5.81
C ALA A 224 0.01 27.92 -5.26
N LEU A 225 0.87 28.95 -5.32
CA LEU A 225 0.57 30.30 -4.81
C LEU A 225 -0.65 30.92 -5.51
N SER A 226 -0.77 30.76 -6.82
CA SER A 226 -1.93 31.25 -7.58
C SER A 226 -3.20 30.52 -7.20
N ARG A 227 -3.13 29.20 -6.97
CA ARG A 227 -4.28 28.41 -6.51
C ARG A 227 -4.69 28.76 -5.08
N LEU A 228 -3.74 28.96 -4.18
CA LEU A 228 -4.00 29.45 -2.82
C LEU A 228 -4.70 30.81 -2.86
N ARG A 229 -4.26 31.69 -3.76
CA ARG A 229 -4.90 32.97 -3.98
C ARG A 229 -6.34 32.82 -4.47
N GLU A 230 -6.61 31.90 -5.39
CA GLU A 230 -7.98 31.58 -5.84
C GLU A 230 -8.84 31.04 -4.70
N VAL A 231 -8.29 30.15 -3.87
CA VAL A 231 -8.99 29.62 -2.68
C VAL A 231 -9.32 30.75 -1.71
N TRP A 232 -8.37 31.65 -1.46
CA TRP A 232 -8.58 32.83 -0.62
C TRP A 232 -9.69 33.74 -1.19
N ASP A 233 -9.58 34.14 -2.46
CA ASP A 233 -10.51 35.07 -3.12
C ASP A 233 -11.93 34.46 -3.27
N SER A 234 -12.06 33.13 -3.28
CA SER A 234 -13.36 32.47 -3.31
C SER A 234 -14.21 32.69 -2.05
N ARG A 235 -13.59 33.13 -0.96
CA ARG A 235 -14.23 33.34 0.34
C ARG A 235 -14.07 34.75 0.88
N PHE A 236 -13.03 35.46 0.46
CA PHE A 236 -12.62 36.72 1.08
C PHE A 236 -12.29 37.78 0.03
N ASN A 237 -12.79 39.00 0.24
CA ASN A 237 -12.66 40.09 -0.74
C ASN A 237 -11.34 40.87 -0.63
N SER A 238 -10.64 40.78 0.50
CA SER A 238 -9.39 41.51 0.75
C SER A 238 -8.20 40.56 0.71
N PRO A 239 -7.07 40.94 0.08
CA PRO A 239 -5.85 40.14 0.06
C PRO A 239 -5.29 39.93 1.48
N PRO A 240 -4.61 38.79 1.75
CA PRO A 240 -3.93 38.55 3.02
C PRO A 240 -2.80 39.55 3.25
N ASP A 241 -2.48 39.84 4.51
CA ASP A 241 -1.41 40.76 4.92
C ASP A 241 -0.31 40.08 5.74
N TRP A 242 -0.54 38.83 6.13
CA TRP A 242 0.44 37.99 6.81
C TRP A 242 0.58 36.64 6.12
N ALA A 243 1.82 36.17 6.01
CA ALA A 243 2.11 34.78 5.66
C ALA A 243 3.11 34.17 6.63
N PHE A 244 2.90 32.89 6.97
CA PHE A 244 3.82 32.13 7.81
C PHE A 244 4.18 30.82 7.13
N VAL A 245 5.46 30.64 6.82
CA VAL A 245 5.98 29.53 6.03
C VAL A 245 6.78 28.61 6.94
N THR A 246 6.44 27.32 6.98
CA THR A 246 7.30 26.29 7.55
C THR A 246 7.76 25.36 6.45
N SER A 247 9.07 25.25 6.25
CA SER A 247 9.65 24.35 5.25
C SER A 247 11.07 23.95 5.66
N PRO A 248 11.44 22.67 5.55
CA PRO A 248 12.83 22.24 5.78
C PRO A 248 13.77 22.68 4.65
N PHE A 249 13.24 22.90 3.45
CA PHE A 249 14.03 23.18 2.24
C PHE A 249 13.51 24.39 1.46
N PHE A 250 14.44 25.10 0.83
CA PHE A 250 14.25 26.31 0.02
C PHE A 250 15.09 26.20 -1.26
N ASP A 251 14.89 27.11 -2.23
CA ASP A 251 15.71 27.12 -3.44
C ASP A 251 17.20 27.35 -3.10
N ALA A 252 18.11 26.68 -3.81
CA ALA A 252 19.56 26.89 -3.65
C ALA A 252 20.00 28.27 -4.14
N GLU A 253 19.41 28.73 -5.24
CA GLU A 253 19.75 29.98 -5.88
C GLU A 253 18.50 30.85 -6.09
N LYS A 254 18.71 32.16 -6.00
CA LYS A 254 17.67 33.13 -6.29
C LYS A 254 17.42 33.24 -7.79
N THR A 255 16.16 33.19 -8.18
CA THR A 255 15.68 33.47 -9.53
C THR A 255 14.47 34.41 -9.48
N ALA A 256 14.04 34.92 -10.63
CA ALA A 256 12.84 35.75 -10.70
C ALA A 256 11.55 35.02 -10.26
N ASN A 257 11.56 33.68 -10.24
CA ASN A 257 10.42 32.85 -9.87
C ASN A 257 10.54 32.22 -8.48
N THR A 258 11.54 32.61 -7.69
CA THR A 258 11.75 32.07 -6.34
C THR A 258 10.53 32.33 -5.44
N PRO A 259 10.04 31.33 -4.69
CA PRO A 259 8.87 31.45 -3.82
C PRO A 259 8.90 32.63 -2.84
N SER A 260 10.06 32.93 -2.24
CA SER A 260 10.23 34.02 -1.28
C SER A 260 9.96 35.41 -1.86
N LEU A 261 10.14 35.57 -3.18
CA LEU A 261 9.79 36.80 -3.89
C LEU A 261 8.33 36.75 -4.37
N LYS A 262 7.88 35.59 -4.86
CA LYS A 262 6.55 35.39 -5.44
C LYS A 262 5.42 35.41 -4.42
N ILE A 263 5.68 35.08 -3.15
CA ILE A 263 4.67 35.15 -2.10
C ILE A 263 4.10 36.56 -1.93
N PHE A 264 4.91 37.61 -2.08
CA PHE A 264 4.44 38.99 -2.00
C PHE A 264 3.47 39.39 -3.12
N GLU A 265 3.41 38.65 -4.23
CA GLU A 265 2.44 38.90 -5.31
C GLU A 265 1.03 38.49 -4.91
N ILE A 266 0.88 37.52 -4.00
CA ILE A 266 -0.43 37.05 -3.51
C ILE A 266 -0.88 37.76 -2.23
N LEU A 267 0.01 38.53 -1.58
CA LEU A 267 -0.28 39.36 -0.41
C LEU A 267 -0.80 40.75 -0.82
N GLN A 268 -1.24 41.55 0.16
CA GLN A 268 -1.75 42.89 -0.09
C GLN A 268 -0.67 43.82 -0.64
N GLN A 269 -1.05 44.65 -1.62
CA GLN A 269 -0.09 45.51 -2.34
C GLN A 269 0.07 46.91 -1.73
N ARG A 270 -0.82 47.28 -0.79
CA ARG A 270 -0.84 48.56 -0.07
C ARG A 270 -0.97 48.28 1.42
N GLY A 271 -0.20 48.99 2.23
CA GLY A 271 -0.13 48.77 3.67
C GLY A 271 1.02 47.83 4.06
N PRO A 272 1.24 47.65 5.38
CA PRO A 272 2.27 46.75 5.89
C PRO A 272 1.94 45.31 5.53
N VAL A 273 2.97 44.51 5.24
CA VAL A 273 2.87 43.07 4.98
C VAL A 273 4.01 42.38 5.69
N GLU A 274 3.71 41.27 6.33
CA GLU A 274 4.73 40.48 7.02
C GLU A 274 4.76 39.04 6.48
N VAL A 275 5.98 38.54 6.24
CA VAL A 275 6.25 37.13 5.93
C VAL A 275 7.19 36.58 6.98
N ALA A 276 6.75 35.56 7.70
CA ALA A 276 7.56 34.89 8.69
C ALA A 276 7.97 33.49 8.22
N TYR A 277 9.17 33.06 8.58
CA TYR A 277 9.72 31.74 8.23
C TYR A 277 10.07 30.94 9.49
N ASN A 278 9.47 29.77 9.63
CA ASN A 278 9.87 28.73 10.56
C ASN A 278 11.00 27.90 9.93
N ILE A 279 12.17 27.95 10.57
CA ILE A 279 13.43 27.40 10.05
C ILE A 279 14.19 26.63 11.14
N THR A 280 15.08 25.74 10.73
CA THR A 280 16.03 25.08 11.65
C THR A 280 17.28 25.94 11.82
N ALA A 281 17.81 26.01 13.05
CA ALA A 281 19.03 26.74 13.35
C ALA A 281 19.86 26.02 14.43
N GLU A 282 21.17 26.19 14.36
CA GLU A 282 22.15 25.56 15.27
C GLU A 282 23.11 26.61 15.84
N LEU A 283 23.61 26.43 17.05
CA LEU A 283 24.62 27.34 17.61
C LEU A 283 25.95 27.19 16.86
N VAL A 284 26.58 28.31 16.51
CA VAL A 284 27.91 28.32 15.88
C VAL A 284 28.95 27.64 16.79
N SER A 285 28.86 27.88 18.09
CA SER A 285 29.66 27.22 19.13
C SER A 285 28.91 27.24 20.46
N VAL A 286 29.31 26.37 21.40
CA VAL A 286 28.70 26.27 22.74
C VAL A 286 28.83 27.58 23.55
N GLU A 287 29.77 28.44 23.17
CA GLU A 287 30.10 29.70 23.86
C GLU A 287 29.55 30.94 23.14
N SER A 288 28.97 30.79 21.95
CA SER A 288 28.44 31.89 21.14
C SER A 288 26.92 31.95 21.20
N ASN A 289 26.36 33.16 21.12
CA ASN A 289 24.92 33.36 20.91
C ASN A 289 24.54 33.43 19.42
N GLU A 290 25.52 33.33 18.52
CA GLU A 290 25.30 33.34 17.08
C GLU A 290 24.75 31.99 16.59
N LEU A 291 23.84 32.05 15.63
CA LEU A 291 23.12 30.90 15.10
C LEU A 291 23.40 30.72 13.61
N VAL A 292 23.72 29.50 13.20
CA VAL A 292 23.70 29.08 11.80
C VAL A 292 22.27 28.70 11.45
N VAL A 293 21.68 29.48 10.56
CA VAL A 293 20.35 29.25 9.99
C VAL A 293 20.47 28.40 8.76
N ASN A 294 19.76 27.27 8.73
CA ASN A 294 19.75 26.33 7.63
C ASN A 294 18.77 26.78 6.51
N ALA A 295 18.99 27.97 5.98
CA ALA A 295 18.20 28.58 4.91
C ALA A 295 19.07 29.51 4.06
N PRO A 296 18.66 29.85 2.82
CA PRO A 296 19.42 30.78 1.98
C PRO A 296 19.24 32.24 2.43
N GLU A 297 20.31 33.03 2.34
CA GLU A 297 20.32 34.44 2.80
C GLU A 297 19.32 35.33 2.06
N PHE A 298 19.03 35.01 0.78
CA PHE A 298 18.08 35.79 -0.02
C PHE A 298 16.63 35.74 0.51
N LEU A 299 16.33 34.91 1.51
CA LEU A 299 15.03 34.96 2.22
C LEU A 299 14.81 36.30 2.92
N LYS A 300 15.86 37.05 3.26
CA LYS A 300 15.77 38.40 3.87
C LYS A 300 15.32 39.48 2.89
N GLU A 301 15.30 39.18 1.60
CA GLU A 301 15.06 40.21 0.60
C GLU A 301 13.61 40.67 0.54
N ILE A 302 13.43 41.99 0.66
CA ILE A 302 12.16 42.67 0.42
C ILE A 302 12.19 43.40 -0.93
N THR A 303 11.02 43.48 -1.56
CA THR A 303 10.82 44.23 -2.81
C THR A 303 10.25 45.64 -2.57
N LYS A 304 9.67 45.88 -1.39
CA LYS A 304 9.04 47.17 -1.02
C LYS A 304 9.30 47.50 0.45
N PRO A 305 9.42 48.80 0.82
CA PRO A 305 9.65 49.20 2.22
C PRO A 305 8.53 48.83 3.20
N SER A 306 7.32 48.54 2.71
CA SER A 306 6.19 48.14 3.54
C SER A 306 6.19 46.64 3.88
N GLN A 307 7.22 45.89 3.46
CA GLN A 307 7.36 44.47 3.70
C GLN A 307 8.30 44.24 4.88
N THR A 308 7.93 43.29 5.73
CA THR A 308 8.72 42.85 6.88
C THR A 308 8.93 41.34 6.80
N ILE A 309 10.13 40.89 7.15
CA ILE A 309 10.47 39.47 7.22
C ILE A 309 10.89 39.13 8.64
N CYS A 310 10.38 38.01 9.15
CA CYS A 310 10.70 37.51 10.48
C CYS A 310 11.16 36.05 10.40
N PHE A 311 12.03 35.65 11.32
CA PHE A 311 12.54 34.28 11.39
C PHE A 311 12.22 33.68 12.76
N TYR A 312 11.86 32.41 12.76
CA TYR A 312 11.52 31.64 13.95
C TYR A 312 12.27 30.30 13.90
N GLN A 313 12.92 29.94 14.99
CA GLN A 313 13.58 28.64 15.13
C GLN A 313 12.57 27.61 15.58
N VAL A 314 12.39 26.56 14.78
CA VAL A 314 11.64 25.37 15.17
C VAL A 314 12.48 24.49 16.09
N LEU A 315 11.85 23.94 17.13
CA LEU A 315 12.52 23.00 18.02
C LEU A 315 12.54 21.59 17.42
N GLU A 316 13.72 21.02 17.16
CA GLU A 316 13.88 19.67 16.59
C GLU A 316 13.93 18.57 17.66
N THR A 317 13.09 18.69 18.68
CA THR A 317 13.02 17.76 19.82
C THR A 317 11.58 17.43 20.15
N GLY A 318 11.32 16.19 20.55
CA GLY A 318 10.03 15.78 21.09
C GLY A 318 10.19 14.76 22.20
N ILE A 319 9.07 14.26 22.71
CA ILE A 319 9.04 13.29 23.81
C ILE A 319 8.62 11.93 23.24
N ASN A 320 9.36 10.87 23.55
CA ASN A 320 8.96 9.50 23.20
C ASN A 320 7.99 8.90 24.22
N GLU A 321 7.50 7.69 23.95
CA GLU A 321 6.55 6.98 24.82
C GLU A 321 7.04 6.77 26.27
N LYS A 322 8.36 6.78 26.47
CA LYS A 322 8.99 6.64 27.80
C LYS A 322 9.23 7.98 28.50
N GLY A 323 8.68 9.08 27.97
CA GLY A 323 8.86 10.42 28.53
C GLY A 323 10.26 11.00 28.32
N LYS A 324 11.09 10.43 27.45
CA LYS A 324 12.45 10.93 27.18
C LYS A 324 12.45 11.87 25.98
N ASN A 325 13.25 12.93 26.07
CA ASN A 325 13.55 13.79 24.94
C ASN A 325 14.27 12.98 23.85
N VAL A 326 13.78 13.08 22.63
CA VAL A 326 14.33 12.47 21.43
C VAL A 326 14.43 13.52 20.32
N PRO A 327 15.43 13.42 19.42
CA PRO A 327 15.48 14.29 18.25
C PRO A 327 14.28 14.01 17.35
N ARG A 328 13.67 15.09 16.87
CA ARG A 328 12.55 15.08 15.93
C ARG A 328 12.89 16.09 14.83
N PRO A 329 13.62 15.69 13.78
CA PRO A 329 14.02 16.61 12.72
C PRO A 329 12.79 17.27 12.06
N LEU A 330 12.90 18.55 11.70
CA LEU A 330 11.84 19.24 10.98
C LEU A 330 11.70 18.64 9.58
N HIS A 331 10.50 18.17 9.24
CA HIS A 331 10.19 17.77 7.87
C HIS A 331 8.80 18.24 7.39
N LEU A 332 7.90 18.65 8.28
CA LEU A 332 6.59 19.18 7.92
C LEU A 332 6.69 20.44 7.05
N LYS A 333 5.69 20.60 6.17
CA LYS A 333 5.62 21.72 5.24
C LYS A 333 4.26 22.37 5.37
N THR A 334 4.23 23.63 5.77
CA THR A 334 2.99 24.39 5.97
C THR A 334 3.11 25.81 5.44
N LEU A 335 1.96 26.37 5.06
CA LEU A 335 1.84 27.77 4.68
C LEU A 335 0.54 28.34 5.24
N TRP A 336 0.67 29.34 6.10
CA TRP A 336 -0.44 30.17 6.53
C TRP A 336 -0.54 31.42 5.68
N LEU A 337 -1.76 31.83 5.37
CA LEU A 337 -2.11 33.17 4.93
C LEU A 337 -3.18 33.69 5.88
N SER A 338 -3.04 34.92 6.36
CA SER A 338 -4.05 35.51 7.25
C SER A 338 -4.31 36.97 6.96
N LYS A 339 -5.47 37.41 7.43
CA LYS A 339 -5.84 38.82 7.58
C LYS A 339 -6.99 38.95 8.55
N GLU A 340 -6.79 39.75 9.60
CA GLU A 340 -7.78 39.98 10.66
C GLU A 340 -8.32 38.66 11.22
N ASP A 341 -9.59 38.36 10.94
CA ASP A 341 -10.33 37.20 11.45
C ASP A 341 -10.18 35.94 10.59
N VAL A 342 -9.50 36.05 9.45
CA VAL A 342 -9.52 35.02 8.41
C VAL A 342 -8.16 34.36 8.28
N HIS A 343 -8.18 33.03 8.25
CA HIS A 343 -6.98 32.22 8.13
C HIS A 343 -7.15 31.13 7.07
N LEU A 344 -6.10 30.96 6.28
CA LEU A 344 -5.92 29.86 5.35
C LEU A 344 -4.67 29.11 5.75
N PHE A 345 -4.75 27.79 5.83
CA PHE A 345 -3.66 26.92 6.27
C PHE A 345 -3.47 25.77 5.28
N GLN A 346 -2.34 25.74 4.60
CA GLN A 346 -1.93 24.64 3.72
C GLN A 346 -1.04 23.66 4.49
N ILE A 347 -1.31 22.37 4.32
CA ILE A 347 -0.42 21.27 4.74
C ILE A 347 -0.18 20.33 3.56
N GLY A 348 0.95 19.63 3.51
CA GLY A 348 1.16 18.57 2.53
C GLY A 348 2.62 18.35 2.16
N SER A 349 2.84 17.92 0.93
CA SER A 349 4.16 17.50 0.46
C SER A 349 5.02 18.63 -0.13
N SER A 350 4.45 19.81 -0.41
CA SER A 350 5.17 20.88 -1.11
C SER A 350 6.18 21.60 -0.19
N ASN A 351 7.48 21.44 -0.48
CA ASN A 351 8.51 22.35 0.03
C ASN A 351 8.27 23.80 -0.47
N PHE A 352 8.86 24.78 0.21
CA PHE A 352 8.86 26.17 -0.25
C PHE A 352 9.96 26.43 -1.31
N THR A 353 9.93 25.63 -2.39
CA THR A 353 10.87 25.68 -3.53
C THR A 353 10.13 25.98 -4.83
N SER A 354 10.85 26.48 -5.83
CA SER A 354 10.30 26.75 -7.17
C SER A 354 9.73 25.48 -7.82
N ALA A 355 10.35 24.32 -7.60
CA ALA A 355 9.90 23.05 -8.17
C ALA A 355 8.62 22.53 -7.51
N ALA A 356 8.56 22.55 -6.17
CA ALA A 356 7.43 22.05 -5.40
C ALA A 356 6.19 22.95 -5.45
N LEU A 357 6.36 24.26 -5.71
CA LEU A 357 5.23 25.18 -5.91
C LEU A 357 4.85 25.36 -7.39
N GLY A 358 5.57 24.75 -8.33
CA GLY A 358 5.30 24.87 -9.77
C GLY A 358 5.61 26.25 -10.37
N LEU A 359 6.61 26.94 -9.82
CA LEU A 359 7.09 28.25 -10.29
C LEU A 359 8.34 28.14 -11.18
N GLY A 360 9.09 27.04 -11.06
CA GLY A 360 10.33 26.78 -11.77
C GLY A 360 10.15 26.14 -13.16
N LYS A 361 11.27 25.93 -13.85
CA LYS A 361 11.32 25.13 -15.10
C LYS A 361 11.07 23.64 -14.87
N ARG A 362 11.47 23.14 -13.69
CA ARG A 362 11.12 21.82 -13.18
C ARG A 362 9.89 21.97 -12.30
N THR A 363 8.98 21.00 -12.35
CA THR A 363 7.74 21.02 -11.55
C THR A 363 7.50 19.63 -11.00
N ASN A 364 7.45 19.54 -9.67
CA ASN A 364 7.15 18.29 -8.98
C ASN A 364 5.65 17.99 -9.06
N TYR A 365 5.32 16.72 -8.83
CA TYR A 365 3.97 16.31 -8.53
C TYR A 365 3.81 16.32 -7.01
N GLU A 366 2.96 17.21 -6.49
CA GLU A 366 2.75 17.42 -5.05
C GLU A 366 1.27 17.33 -4.69
N ALA A 367 0.98 16.96 -3.45
CA ALA A 367 -0.37 16.91 -2.91
C ALA A 367 -0.45 17.65 -1.58
N ASN A 368 -1.41 18.56 -1.50
CA ASN A 368 -1.65 19.38 -0.32
C ASN A 368 -3.14 19.45 -0.03
N LEU A 369 -3.46 19.74 1.23
CA LEU A 369 -4.80 20.13 1.68
C LEU A 369 -4.75 21.57 2.16
N VAL A 370 -5.80 22.31 1.84
CA VAL A 370 -5.94 23.71 2.23
C VAL A 370 -7.18 23.87 3.09
N TYR A 371 -6.97 24.32 4.31
CA TYR A 371 -8.01 24.66 5.27
C TYR A 371 -8.30 26.15 5.24
N THR A 372 -9.56 26.54 5.38
CA THR A 372 -9.92 27.94 5.65
C THR A 372 -10.89 28.04 6.82
N VAL A 373 -10.69 29.04 7.67
CA VAL A 373 -11.49 29.26 8.88
C VAL A 373 -11.59 30.75 9.20
N SER A 374 -12.73 31.15 9.77
CA SER A 374 -12.91 32.46 10.42
C SER A 374 -12.81 32.26 11.93
N GLN A 375 -11.84 32.94 12.57
CA GLN A 375 -11.51 32.75 13.98
C GLN A 375 -12.68 33.10 14.90
N SER A 376 -13.36 34.22 14.65
CA SER A 376 -14.49 34.69 15.44
C SER A 376 -15.72 33.79 15.31
N ARG A 377 -15.92 33.17 14.14
CA ARG A 377 -17.07 32.29 13.86
C ARG A 377 -16.80 30.85 14.29
N ASN A 378 -15.55 30.40 14.23
CA ASN A 378 -15.16 29.05 14.59
C ASN A 378 -13.80 29.01 15.29
N LYS A 379 -13.78 29.57 16.51
CA LYS A 379 -12.58 29.60 17.36
C LYS A 379 -12.02 28.21 17.60
N LYS A 380 -12.88 27.21 17.84
CA LYS A 380 -12.45 25.82 18.06
C LYS A 380 -11.69 25.26 16.85
N GLY A 381 -12.21 25.47 15.65
CA GLY A 381 -11.57 25.04 14.41
C GLY A 381 -10.22 25.74 14.19
N TYR A 382 -10.16 27.05 14.45
CA TYR A 382 -8.91 27.81 14.42
C TYR A 382 -7.87 27.26 15.41
N ASP A 383 -8.26 27.08 16.68
CA ASP A 383 -7.38 26.57 17.73
C ASP A 383 -6.84 25.17 17.39
N LEU A 384 -7.65 24.30 16.77
CA LEU A 384 -7.22 22.99 16.28
C LEU A 384 -6.17 23.08 15.16
N LEU A 385 -6.30 24.03 14.23
CA LEU A 385 -5.29 24.24 13.18
C LEU A 385 -3.99 24.79 13.79
N CYS A 386 -4.08 25.73 14.73
CA CYS A 386 -2.90 26.25 15.43
C CYS A 386 -2.16 25.16 16.22
N ALA A 387 -2.89 24.21 16.83
CA ALA A 387 -2.29 23.09 17.56
C ALA A 387 -1.50 22.11 16.67
N SER A 388 -1.64 22.20 15.34
CA SER A 388 -0.87 21.40 14.38
C SER A 388 0.41 22.07 13.89
N ASP A 389 0.63 23.34 14.22
CA ASP A 389 1.84 24.07 13.88
C ASP A 389 2.96 23.73 14.89
N PRO A 390 4.23 23.62 14.46
CA PRO A 390 5.30 23.27 15.37
C PRO A 390 5.63 24.40 16.34
N ASP A 391 6.10 24.03 17.54
CA ASP A 391 6.64 24.97 18.50
C ASP A 391 7.86 25.69 17.92
N SER A 392 7.81 27.03 17.91
CA SER A 392 8.91 27.86 17.44
C SER A 392 9.15 29.08 18.33
N LYS A 393 10.37 29.62 18.26
CA LYS A 393 10.78 30.82 19.00
C LYS A 393 11.34 31.88 18.05
N PRO A 394 11.07 33.18 18.27
CA PRO A 394 11.58 34.23 17.40
C PRO A 394 13.11 34.27 17.42
N LEU A 395 13.70 34.64 16.28
CA LEU A 395 15.13 34.84 16.10
C LEU A 395 15.45 36.32 15.89
N GLU A 396 16.53 36.78 16.50
CA GLU A 396 17.06 38.14 16.33
C GLU A 396 17.99 38.18 15.10
N ASP A 397 17.67 39.04 14.13
CA ASP A 397 18.31 39.04 12.80
C ASP A 397 19.83 39.31 12.84
N ASP A 398 20.29 40.10 13.81
CA ASP A 398 21.70 40.49 13.98
C ASP A 398 22.61 39.32 14.37
N LEU A 399 22.05 38.16 14.76
CA LEU A 399 22.78 36.99 15.26
C LEU A 399 22.78 35.81 14.27
N LEU A 400 22.26 36.00 13.04
CA LEU A 400 21.99 34.91 12.10
C LEU A 400 23.00 34.80 10.96
N HIS A 401 23.65 33.64 10.86
CA HIS A 401 24.50 33.26 9.74
C HIS A 401 23.78 32.27 8.84
N PHE A 402 23.52 32.65 7.59
CA PHE A 402 22.73 31.83 6.67
C PHE A 402 23.63 30.81 5.96
N LYS A 403 23.26 29.53 6.07
CA LYS A 403 23.88 28.42 5.36
C LYS A 403 22.80 27.65 4.64
N TYR A 404 22.92 27.57 3.32
CA TYR A 404 22.02 26.74 2.52
C TYR A 404 22.13 25.28 2.97
N ARG A 405 20.98 24.69 3.30
CA ARG A 405 20.84 23.25 3.57
C ARG A 405 20.54 22.55 2.27
N LEU A 406 21.41 21.62 1.88
CA LEU A 406 21.12 20.72 0.77
C LEU A 406 19.87 19.92 1.11
N ASN A 407 18.94 19.84 0.17
CA ASN A 407 17.82 18.91 0.29
C ASN A 407 18.36 17.49 0.11
N GLU A 408 18.73 16.83 1.20
CA GLU A 408 19.33 15.49 1.16
C GLU A 408 18.38 14.47 0.52
N ASP A 409 17.07 14.61 0.71
CA ASP A 409 16.10 13.71 0.09
C ASP A 409 16.13 13.83 -1.45
N GLU A 410 16.21 15.05 -1.99
CA GLU A 410 16.27 15.28 -3.44
C GLU A 410 17.69 15.24 -4.04
N ASN A 411 18.74 15.48 -3.24
CA ASN A 411 20.12 15.66 -3.71
C ASN A 411 21.08 14.52 -3.31
N ASN A 412 20.83 13.75 -2.25
CA ASN A 412 21.53 12.48 -2.01
C ASN A 412 20.89 11.39 -2.88
N LEU A 413 21.05 11.54 -4.19
CA LEU A 413 20.85 10.47 -5.17
C LEU A 413 22.07 9.52 -5.18
N GLU A 414 22.73 9.29 -4.04
CA GLU A 414 23.62 8.13 -3.87
C GLU A 414 22.74 6.88 -3.81
N THR A 415 22.15 6.56 -4.96
CA THR A 415 21.42 5.33 -5.18
C THR A 415 22.41 4.30 -5.66
N ASP A 416 22.45 3.14 -5.02
CA ASP A 416 23.21 1.97 -5.52
C ASP A 416 22.76 1.54 -6.94
N TYR A 417 21.66 2.11 -7.44
CA TYR A 417 21.01 1.80 -8.69
C TYR A 417 20.85 3.02 -9.58
N LEU A 418 20.95 2.79 -10.89
CA LEU A 418 20.75 3.80 -11.92
C LEU A 418 19.26 3.95 -12.27
N GLU A 419 18.88 5.12 -12.80
CA GLU A 419 17.56 5.31 -13.39
C GLU A 419 17.37 4.38 -14.60
N LEU A 420 16.29 3.61 -14.58
CA LEU A 420 15.88 2.77 -15.71
C LEU A 420 15.41 3.64 -16.90
N PRO A 421 16.06 3.56 -18.07
CA PRO A 421 15.69 4.38 -19.23
C PRO A 421 14.22 4.20 -19.64
N LEU A 422 13.59 5.28 -20.13
CA LEU A 422 12.19 5.29 -20.58
C LEU A 422 11.87 4.27 -21.69
N PHE A 423 12.91 3.76 -22.36
CA PHE A 423 12.80 2.66 -23.30
C PHE A 423 12.20 1.39 -22.67
N PHE A 424 12.46 1.11 -21.39
CA PHE A 424 11.91 -0.05 -20.70
C PHE A 424 10.56 0.30 -20.06
N LYS A 425 9.46 -0.37 -20.43
CA LYS A 425 8.13 -0.18 -19.80
C LYS A 425 7.94 -1.11 -18.60
N GLU A 426 6.83 -1.86 -18.55
CA GLU A 426 6.52 -2.84 -17.52
C GLU A 426 7.17 -4.19 -17.85
N ALA A 427 7.72 -4.84 -16.82
CA ALA A 427 7.95 -6.27 -16.84
C ALA A 427 6.74 -6.96 -16.21
N VAL A 428 6.02 -7.77 -16.98
CA VAL A 428 4.75 -8.38 -16.57
C VAL A 428 4.89 -9.89 -16.51
N LEU A 429 4.61 -10.48 -15.36
CA LEU A 429 4.48 -11.92 -15.21
C LEU A 429 3.04 -12.36 -15.44
N ARG A 430 2.86 -13.32 -16.34
CA ARG A 430 1.57 -13.96 -16.64
C ARG A 430 1.65 -15.45 -16.40
N ASN A 431 0.54 -16.06 -16.01
CA ASN A 431 0.40 -17.51 -15.98
C ASN A 431 -0.50 -17.93 -17.15
N VAL A 432 0.03 -18.74 -18.05
CA VAL A 432 -0.69 -19.27 -19.22
C VAL A 432 -0.62 -20.79 -19.16
N SER A 433 -1.75 -21.44 -18.88
CA SER A 433 -1.87 -22.91 -18.84
C SER A 433 -0.85 -23.58 -17.91
N ASP A 434 -0.75 -23.11 -16.66
CA ASP A 434 0.19 -23.57 -15.62
C ASP A 434 1.68 -23.32 -15.91
N GLN A 435 1.97 -22.49 -16.92
CA GLN A 435 3.33 -22.03 -17.22
C GLN A 435 3.43 -20.52 -17.00
N PHE A 436 4.43 -20.09 -16.24
CA PHE A 436 4.72 -18.67 -16.12
C PHE A 436 5.47 -18.14 -17.35
N ILE A 437 5.06 -16.96 -17.81
CA ILE A 437 5.66 -16.22 -18.91
C ILE A 437 6.00 -14.82 -18.38
N LEU A 438 7.26 -14.43 -18.52
CA LEU A 438 7.73 -13.08 -18.26
C LEU A 438 7.68 -12.27 -19.56
N GLU A 439 6.80 -11.29 -19.61
CA GLU A 439 6.66 -10.34 -20.72
C GLU A 439 7.46 -9.06 -20.43
N LEU A 440 8.45 -8.78 -21.28
CA LEU A 440 9.26 -7.57 -21.22
C LEU A 440 8.71 -6.56 -22.23
N ASN A 441 8.21 -5.43 -21.74
CA ASN A 441 7.65 -4.38 -22.59
C ASN A 441 8.63 -3.23 -22.78
N PHE A 442 8.64 -2.68 -24.01
CA PHE A 442 9.54 -1.62 -24.44
C PHE A 442 8.75 -0.49 -25.12
N ASP A 443 9.25 0.74 -24.99
CA ASP A 443 8.74 1.93 -25.68
C ASP A 443 9.73 2.42 -26.73
N LEU A 444 9.47 2.09 -27.99
CA LEU A 444 10.25 2.57 -29.13
C LEU A 444 10.13 4.10 -29.38
N GLN A 445 9.11 4.76 -28.81
CA GLN A 445 8.86 6.19 -29.00
C GLN A 445 9.34 7.04 -27.83
N ALA A 446 9.31 6.51 -26.61
CA ALA A 446 9.67 7.28 -25.41
C ALA A 446 11.19 7.38 -25.16
N GLY A 447 12.01 6.49 -25.73
CA GLY A 447 13.47 6.53 -25.60
C GLY A 447 14.20 5.59 -26.54
N THR A 448 15.53 5.74 -26.62
CA THR A 448 16.40 4.84 -27.39
C THR A 448 16.84 3.66 -26.54
N ALA A 449 16.85 2.46 -27.11
CA ALA A 449 17.41 1.28 -26.46
C ALA A 449 18.89 1.50 -26.14
N PRO A 450 19.33 1.32 -24.88
CA PRO A 450 20.75 1.42 -24.54
C PRO A 450 21.55 0.34 -25.29
N GLU A 451 22.65 0.73 -25.94
CA GLU A 451 23.47 -0.22 -26.69
C GLU A 451 24.05 -1.28 -25.73
N GLY A 452 23.98 -2.57 -26.10
CA GLY A 452 24.58 -3.63 -25.30
C GLY A 452 23.90 -3.91 -23.95
N PHE A 453 22.67 -3.43 -23.72
CA PHE A 453 21.95 -3.73 -22.48
C PHE A 453 21.83 -5.23 -22.20
N LYS A 454 21.81 -5.58 -20.90
CA LYS A 454 21.59 -6.94 -20.39
C LYS A 454 20.60 -6.90 -19.23
N ILE A 455 19.72 -7.89 -19.20
CA ILE A 455 18.69 -8.06 -18.18
C ILE A 455 19.01 -9.30 -17.34
N TRP A 456 18.90 -9.17 -16.03
CA TRP A 456 19.25 -10.19 -15.04
C TRP A 456 18.12 -10.38 -14.03
N THR A 457 18.07 -11.56 -13.41
CA THR A 457 17.21 -11.83 -12.27
C THR A 457 17.84 -11.28 -10.99
N GLY A 458 17.00 -10.85 -10.05
CA GLY A 458 17.44 -10.55 -8.70
C GLY A 458 17.68 -11.82 -7.89
N GLU A 459 18.77 -12.54 -8.13
CA GLU A 459 19.22 -13.54 -7.14
C GLU A 459 20.14 -12.86 -6.12
N ASN A 460 19.70 -12.90 -4.85
CA ASN A 460 20.48 -12.60 -3.66
C ASN A 460 21.58 -13.65 -3.49
N ASP A 461 22.60 -13.62 -4.33
CA ASP A 461 23.82 -14.36 -4.07
C ASP A 461 24.99 -13.39 -3.99
N LYS A 462 25.40 -13.11 -2.74
CA LYS A 462 26.70 -12.54 -2.40
C LYS A 462 27.87 -13.38 -2.94
N LYS A 463 27.60 -14.53 -3.57
CA LYS A 463 28.53 -15.26 -4.43
C LYS A 463 28.39 -14.80 -5.88
N GLN A 464 29.14 -13.74 -6.17
CA GLN A 464 29.53 -13.36 -7.53
C GLN A 464 29.96 -14.62 -8.31
N HIS A 465 29.47 -14.76 -9.56
CA HIS A 465 30.18 -15.24 -10.78
C HIS A 465 29.34 -16.06 -11.77
N SER A 466 28.02 -16.29 -11.59
CA SER A 466 27.23 -16.97 -12.63
C SER A 466 25.74 -16.61 -12.72
N ALA A 467 25.34 -15.38 -12.43
CA ALA A 467 24.00 -14.93 -12.85
C ALA A 467 24.00 -14.88 -14.38
N LYS A 468 23.24 -15.75 -15.05
CA LYS A 468 23.10 -15.74 -16.51
C LYS A 468 22.12 -14.62 -16.89
N SER A 469 22.45 -13.83 -17.91
CA SER A 469 21.50 -12.86 -18.48
C SER A 469 20.29 -13.61 -19.03
N ILE A 470 19.09 -13.10 -18.72
CA ILE A 470 17.83 -13.68 -19.21
C ILE A 470 17.46 -13.13 -20.59
N TYR A 471 17.91 -11.91 -20.90
CA TYR A 471 17.69 -11.26 -22.18
C TYR A 471 18.73 -10.18 -22.45
N GLU A 472 19.14 -10.03 -23.71
CA GLU A 472 20.21 -9.10 -24.11
C GLU A 472 19.83 -8.26 -25.34
N SER A 473 20.49 -7.11 -25.46
CA SER A 473 20.33 -6.16 -26.57
C SER A 473 20.50 -6.81 -27.95
N ALA A 474 21.43 -7.74 -28.12
CA ALA A 474 21.63 -8.45 -29.39
C ALA A 474 20.40 -9.28 -29.81
N GLN A 475 19.71 -9.89 -28.84
CA GLN A 475 18.46 -10.62 -29.10
C GLN A 475 17.35 -9.65 -29.50
N TRP A 476 17.24 -8.53 -28.78
CA TRP A 476 16.25 -7.50 -29.09
C TRP A 476 16.46 -6.88 -30.47
N ILE A 477 17.71 -6.60 -30.87
CA ILE A 477 18.03 -6.01 -32.18
C ILE A 477 17.55 -6.88 -33.34
N ASN A 478 17.51 -8.21 -33.17
CA ASN A 478 17.03 -9.15 -34.18
C ASN A 478 15.50 -9.14 -34.28
N GLU A 479 14.77 -8.85 -33.20
CA GLU A 479 13.31 -8.89 -33.16
C GLU A 479 12.66 -7.51 -33.35
N ARG A 480 13.23 -6.47 -32.72
CA ARG A 480 12.75 -5.08 -32.65
C ARG A 480 11.26 -4.94 -32.29
N LYS A 481 10.79 -5.79 -31.38
CA LYS A 481 9.41 -5.77 -30.90
C LYS A 481 9.27 -4.89 -29.66
N ASN A 482 8.06 -4.37 -29.47
CA ASN A 482 7.65 -3.67 -28.26
C ASN A 482 7.37 -4.62 -27.08
N SER A 483 7.18 -5.91 -27.34
CA SER A 483 6.91 -6.91 -26.32
C SER A 483 7.63 -8.22 -26.67
N ILE A 484 8.30 -8.79 -25.68
CA ILE A 484 9.04 -10.05 -25.75
C ILE A 484 8.56 -10.96 -24.64
N GLN A 485 8.26 -12.21 -24.98
CA GLN A 485 7.78 -13.21 -24.03
C GLN A 485 8.86 -14.26 -23.77
N LEU A 486 9.23 -14.41 -22.50
CA LEU A 486 10.20 -15.39 -22.03
C LEU A 486 9.47 -16.43 -21.17
N LYS A 487 9.69 -17.71 -21.44
CA LYS A 487 9.19 -18.77 -20.56
C LYS A 487 9.94 -18.71 -19.24
N TRP A 488 9.20 -18.84 -18.14
CA TRP A 488 9.74 -18.81 -16.79
C TRP A 488 9.59 -20.18 -16.14
N ASP A 489 10.68 -20.96 -16.15
CA ASP A 489 10.69 -22.36 -15.71
C ASP A 489 11.18 -22.54 -14.26
N THR A 490 11.56 -21.46 -13.58
CA THR A 490 12.05 -21.53 -12.19
C THR A 490 10.90 -21.44 -11.19
N GLN A 491 11.04 -22.14 -10.06
CA GLN A 491 10.06 -22.07 -8.97
C GLN A 491 10.07 -20.73 -8.23
N LEU A 492 11.21 -20.01 -8.24
CA LEU A 492 11.34 -18.70 -7.64
C LEU A 492 10.93 -17.63 -8.66
N ILE A 493 9.82 -16.95 -8.35
CA ILE A 493 9.32 -15.84 -9.15
C ILE A 493 10.01 -14.56 -8.69
N PRO A 494 10.63 -13.78 -9.61
CA PRO A 494 11.31 -12.55 -9.26
C PRO A 494 10.30 -11.44 -8.97
N ASP A 495 10.51 -10.70 -7.89
CA ASP A 495 9.82 -9.45 -7.58
C ASP A 495 10.36 -8.25 -8.38
N TYR A 496 11.59 -8.35 -8.88
CA TYR A 496 12.23 -7.38 -9.77
C TYR A 496 13.30 -7.99 -10.68
N LEU A 497 13.70 -7.22 -11.69
CA LEU A 497 14.82 -7.49 -12.59
C LEU A 497 15.87 -6.38 -12.46
N PHE A 498 17.11 -6.70 -12.85
CA PHE A 498 18.15 -5.70 -13.03
C PHE A 498 18.46 -5.48 -14.51
N VAL A 499 18.74 -4.23 -14.86
CA VAL A 499 19.21 -3.85 -16.20
C VAL A 499 20.56 -3.18 -16.10
N SER A 500 21.50 -3.56 -16.95
CA SER A 500 22.84 -2.92 -17.04
C SER A 500 23.22 -2.71 -18.49
N TRP A 501 24.01 -1.69 -18.80
CA TRP A 501 24.57 -1.46 -20.13
C TRP A 501 26.03 -0.99 -20.05
N PRO A 502 26.85 -1.18 -21.10
CA PRO A 502 28.20 -0.65 -21.15
C PRO A 502 28.23 0.87 -20.89
N GLY A 503 29.16 1.29 -20.02
CA GLY A 503 29.31 2.70 -19.63
C GLY A 503 28.40 3.16 -18.49
N ALA A 504 27.53 2.28 -17.98
CA ALA A 504 26.77 2.53 -16.76
C ALA A 504 27.55 2.01 -15.53
N ASP A 505 27.88 2.88 -14.58
CA ASP A 505 28.50 2.51 -13.29
C ASP A 505 27.42 1.98 -12.31
N GLY A 506 26.71 0.92 -12.70
CA GLY A 506 25.69 0.31 -11.84
C GLY A 506 24.64 -0.53 -12.59
N LYS A 507 23.57 -0.86 -11.86
CA LYS A 507 22.38 -1.57 -12.39
C LYS A 507 21.15 -0.72 -12.16
N ALA A 508 20.20 -0.72 -13.09
CA ALA A 508 18.88 -0.14 -12.90
C ALA A 508 17.90 -1.18 -12.36
N TYR A 509 17.07 -0.79 -11.40
CA TYR A 509 16.02 -1.62 -10.80
C TYR A 509 14.75 -1.59 -11.68
N TRP A 510 14.21 -2.77 -12.00
CA TRP A 510 13.00 -2.90 -12.82
C TRP A 510 11.96 -3.78 -12.11
N PRO A 511 10.94 -3.19 -11.45
CA PRO A 511 9.92 -3.96 -10.74
C PRO A 511 9.14 -4.89 -11.66
N VAL A 512 8.84 -6.10 -11.17
CA VAL A 512 7.96 -7.04 -11.87
C VAL A 512 6.53 -6.87 -11.34
N VAL A 513 5.60 -6.75 -12.28
CA VAL A 513 4.15 -6.71 -12.03
C VAL A 513 3.57 -8.06 -12.39
N VAL A 514 2.64 -8.57 -11.60
CA VAL A 514 1.91 -9.81 -11.93
C VAL A 514 0.57 -9.43 -12.53
N GLU A 515 0.21 -9.97 -13.69
CA GLU A 515 -1.07 -9.67 -14.33
C GLU A 515 -2.25 -10.12 -13.46
N ASN A 516 -2.26 -11.40 -13.11
CA ASN A 516 -3.26 -11.98 -12.22
C ASN A 516 -2.58 -12.51 -10.96
N GLN A 517 -2.64 -11.73 -9.89
CA GLN A 517 -2.00 -12.04 -8.61
C GLN A 517 -2.52 -13.35 -8.00
N ILE A 518 -3.75 -13.79 -8.32
CA ILE A 518 -4.30 -15.08 -7.83
C ILE A 518 -3.40 -16.25 -8.26
N THR A 519 -2.82 -16.17 -9.46
CA THR A 519 -2.05 -17.27 -10.07
C THR A 519 -0.70 -17.50 -9.38
N LEU A 520 -0.29 -16.61 -8.47
CA LEU A 520 0.95 -16.77 -7.73
C LEU A 520 0.89 -18.00 -6.82
N PRO A 521 1.96 -18.81 -6.79
CA PRO A 521 2.03 -19.98 -5.93
C PRO A 521 1.96 -19.56 -4.46
N PRO A 522 1.50 -20.46 -3.57
CA PRO A 522 1.56 -20.21 -2.15
C PRO A 522 3.03 -20.17 -1.67
N VAL A 523 3.26 -19.54 -0.52
CA VAL A 523 4.56 -19.60 0.18
C VAL A 523 4.99 -21.04 0.40
N ASP A 524 6.30 -21.30 0.33
CA ASP A 524 6.86 -22.67 0.39
C ASP A 524 6.43 -23.44 1.65
N ALA A 525 6.26 -22.76 2.78
CA ALA A 525 5.77 -23.34 4.03
C ALA A 525 4.36 -23.94 3.92
N LEU A 526 3.57 -23.53 2.93
CA LEU A 526 2.22 -24.00 2.65
C LEU A 526 2.15 -25.01 1.49
N LYS A 527 3.26 -25.25 0.77
CA LYS A 527 3.27 -26.21 -0.33
C LYS A 527 3.26 -27.64 0.22
N ASN A 528 2.42 -28.49 -0.36
CA ASN A 528 2.37 -29.94 -0.09
C ASN A 528 2.19 -30.29 1.41
N LEU A 529 1.30 -29.60 2.12
CA LEU A 529 0.97 -29.94 3.50
C LEU A 529 0.44 -31.39 3.57
N PRO A 530 0.91 -32.22 4.54
CA PRO A 530 0.39 -33.56 4.74
C PRO A 530 -1.12 -33.56 5.02
N LEU A 531 -1.83 -34.63 4.63
CA LEU A 531 -3.28 -34.75 4.83
C LEU A 531 -3.67 -34.53 6.29
N GLU A 532 -2.95 -35.13 7.24
CA GLU A 532 -3.25 -34.94 8.68
C GLU A 532 -3.07 -33.47 9.13
N ALA A 533 -2.09 -32.75 8.58
CA ALA A 533 -1.92 -31.33 8.86
C ALA A 533 -3.07 -30.50 8.26
N LEU A 534 -3.48 -30.78 7.03
CA LEU A 534 -4.63 -30.15 6.39
C LEU A 534 -5.93 -30.42 7.16
N LEU A 535 -6.15 -31.67 7.60
CA LEU A 535 -7.32 -32.04 8.40
C LEU A 535 -7.33 -31.29 9.74
N GLN A 536 -6.19 -31.19 10.42
CA GLN A 536 -6.07 -30.46 11.68
C GLN A 536 -6.29 -28.94 11.50
N ILE A 537 -5.84 -28.38 10.37
CA ILE A 537 -6.05 -26.97 10.04
C ILE A 537 -7.53 -26.72 9.73
N LEU A 538 -8.13 -27.50 8.84
CA LEU A 538 -9.52 -27.34 8.41
C LEU A 538 -10.50 -27.58 9.55
N SER A 539 -10.23 -28.55 10.42
CA SER A 539 -11.06 -28.84 11.60
C SER A 539 -10.99 -27.77 12.71
N SER A 540 -10.06 -26.83 12.62
CA SER A 540 -9.89 -25.80 13.63
C SER A 540 -10.58 -24.50 13.24
N ASN A 541 -11.27 -23.89 14.21
CA ASN A 541 -11.86 -22.56 14.05
C ASN A 541 -10.84 -21.41 14.25
N LYS A 542 -9.55 -21.74 14.46
CA LYS A 542 -8.50 -20.75 14.67
C LYS A 542 -7.99 -20.20 13.33
N PRO A 543 -7.54 -18.94 13.27
CA PRO A 543 -6.81 -18.43 12.11
C PRO A 543 -5.64 -19.33 11.71
N LEU A 544 -5.39 -19.42 10.41
CA LEU A 544 -4.43 -20.35 9.82
C LEU A 544 -3.02 -20.20 10.40
N HIS A 545 -2.55 -18.97 10.51
CA HIS A 545 -1.23 -18.64 11.04
C HIS A 545 -1.03 -19.13 12.48
N ARG A 546 -2.07 -19.07 13.31
CA ARG A 546 -2.02 -19.58 14.70
C ARG A 546 -1.85 -21.10 14.72
N LEU A 547 -2.48 -21.83 13.80
CA LEU A 547 -2.41 -23.27 13.73
C LEU A 547 -1.07 -23.75 13.20
N LEU A 548 -0.57 -23.12 12.15
CA LEU A 548 0.73 -23.46 11.58
C LEU A 548 1.88 -23.09 12.51
N GLY A 549 1.80 -21.95 13.23
CA GLY A 549 2.74 -21.64 14.30
C GLY A 549 2.72 -22.68 15.43
N MET A 550 1.56 -23.21 15.79
CA MET A 550 1.45 -24.33 16.75
C MET A 550 2.06 -25.63 16.20
N ILE A 551 1.75 -26.00 14.95
CA ILE A 551 2.28 -27.21 14.31
C ILE A 551 3.80 -27.10 14.16
N GLU A 552 4.34 -25.95 13.77
CA GLU A 552 5.78 -25.74 13.66
C GLU A 552 6.47 -25.80 15.02
N ARG A 553 5.89 -25.19 16.07
CA ARG A 553 6.41 -25.33 17.45
C ARG A 553 6.41 -26.79 17.91
N VAL A 554 5.38 -27.56 17.59
CA VAL A 554 5.32 -29.00 17.90
C VAL A 554 6.38 -29.77 17.11
N LEU A 555 6.57 -29.50 15.82
CA LEU A 555 7.58 -30.14 14.97
C LEU A 555 9.02 -29.76 15.37
N ARG A 556 9.25 -28.52 15.80
CA ARG A 556 10.53 -28.06 16.36
C ARG A 556 10.80 -28.71 17.71
N ASN A 557 9.80 -28.79 18.59
CA ASN A 557 9.91 -29.46 19.89
C ASN A 557 10.14 -30.98 19.75
N GLN A 558 9.58 -31.62 18.72
CA GLN A 558 9.86 -33.02 18.40
C GLN A 558 11.29 -33.23 17.86
N LYS A 559 11.88 -32.23 17.19
CA LYS A 559 13.27 -32.25 16.75
C LYS A 559 14.26 -31.90 17.87
N SER A 560 13.85 -31.14 18.90
CA SER A 560 14.71 -30.81 20.05
C SER A 560 14.68 -31.85 21.17
N ASN A 561 13.59 -32.60 21.33
CA ASN A 561 13.44 -33.63 22.37
C ASN A 561 13.97 -35.02 21.97
N SER A 562 14.99 -35.10 21.10
CA SER A 562 15.66 -36.37 20.81
C SER A 562 16.63 -36.84 21.90
N GLN A 563 16.74 -36.15 23.04
CA GLN A 563 17.36 -36.67 24.27
C GLN A 563 16.58 -36.21 25.50
N ASP A 564 16.03 -37.21 26.22
CA ASP A 564 15.46 -37.19 27.56
C ASP A 564 14.24 -36.30 27.86
N GLU A 565 13.05 -36.89 27.77
CA GLU A 565 12.07 -36.86 28.87
C GLU A 565 11.03 -37.99 28.71
N ALA A 566 10.80 -38.73 29.80
CA ALA A 566 9.95 -39.90 29.84
C ALA A 566 8.47 -39.54 29.57
N ILE A 567 7.91 -40.17 28.54
CA ILE A 567 6.50 -40.12 28.17
C ILE A 567 5.65 -40.66 29.32
N LEU A 568 4.82 -39.80 29.93
CA LEU A 568 3.83 -40.16 30.94
C LEU A 568 2.42 -39.84 30.43
N ASP A 569 2.01 -40.52 29.36
CA ASP A 569 0.59 -40.77 29.06
C ASP A 569 0.43 -42.03 28.17
N PRO A 570 0.00 -43.18 28.73
CA PRO A 570 -0.22 -44.42 27.97
C PRO A 570 -1.23 -44.29 26.83
N HIS A 571 -2.12 -43.28 26.86
CA HIS A 571 -3.10 -43.07 25.80
C HIS A 571 -2.53 -42.37 24.54
N GLN A 572 -1.34 -41.76 24.63
CA GLN A 572 -0.65 -41.16 23.47
C GLN A 572 0.23 -42.16 22.69
N LEU A 573 0.44 -43.36 23.24
CA LEU A 573 1.22 -44.44 22.59
C LEU A 573 0.42 -45.25 21.57
N VAL A 574 -0.85 -44.92 21.35
CA VAL A 574 -1.70 -45.58 20.35
C VAL A 574 -1.66 -44.77 19.05
N ASP A 575 -0.99 -45.29 18.04
CA ASP A 575 -1.01 -44.77 16.67
C ASP A 575 -2.43 -44.89 16.08
N THR A 576 -3.24 -43.85 16.29
CA THR A 576 -4.63 -43.80 15.82
C THR A 576 -4.77 -43.55 14.31
N SER A 577 -3.66 -43.24 13.61
CA SER A 577 -3.63 -43.05 12.15
C SER A 577 -4.00 -44.32 11.36
N ARG A 578 -4.00 -45.47 12.03
CA ARG A 578 -4.34 -46.79 11.46
C ARG A 578 -5.82 -47.18 11.58
N PHE A 579 -6.61 -46.49 12.41
CA PHE A 579 -8.04 -46.82 12.56
C PHE A 579 -8.89 -46.08 11.53
N LEU A 580 -9.31 -46.83 10.50
CA LEU A 580 -10.11 -46.35 9.36
C LEU A 580 -11.31 -45.50 9.83
N LEU A 581 -12.05 -45.95 10.85
CA LEU A 581 -13.22 -45.26 11.43
C LEU A 581 -12.91 -43.90 12.10
N GLN A 582 -11.77 -43.76 12.77
CA GLN A 582 -11.38 -42.48 13.39
C GLN A 582 -10.85 -41.50 12.34
N ARG A 583 -10.12 -42.01 11.34
CA ARG A 583 -9.65 -41.24 10.19
C ARG A 583 -10.83 -40.72 9.35
N THR A 584 -11.81 -41.56 9.03
CA THR A 584 -13.03 -41.12 8.31
C THR A 584 -13.80 -40.03 9.08
N ARG A 585 -13.94 -40.15 10.42
CA ARG A 585 -14.60 -39.11 11.24
C ARG A 585 -13.86 -37.77 11.20
N ARG A 586 -12.53 -37.78 11.26
CA ARG A 586 -11.71 -36.55 11.16
C ARG A 586 -11.81 -35.93 9.78
N VAL A 587 -11.79 -36.75 8.73
CA VAL A 587 -11.96 -36.28 7.35
C VAL A 587 -13.35 -35.67 7.14
N SER A 588 -14.43 -36.32 7.59
CA SER A 588 -15.79 -35.75 7.50
C SER A 588 -15.93 -34.43 8.27
N TYR A 589 -15.29 -34.30 9.44
CA TYR A 589 -15.31 -33.06 10.20
C TYR A 589 -14.54 -31.93 9.49
N ALA A 590 -13.37 -32.22 8.92
CA ALA A 590 -12.62 -31.27 8.12
C ALA A 590 -13.37 -30.84 6.85
N MET A 591 -14.05 -31.76 6.16
CA MET A 591 -14.90 -31.45 5.01
C MET A 591 -16.07 -30.54 5.39
N ARG A 592 -16.70 -30.78 6.55
CA ARG A 592 -17.74 -29.90 7.09
C ARG A 592 -17.22 -28.51 7.41
N SER A 593 -16.06 -28.39 8.05
CA SER A 593 -15.47 -27.08 8.33
C SER A 593 -15.02 -26.36 7.05
N LEU A 594 -14.57 -27.09 6.03
CA LEU A 594 -14.31 -26.54 4.69
C LEU A 594 -15.60 -26.02 4.05
N ARG A 595 -16.72 -26.75 4.18
CA ARG A 595 -18.05 -26.27 3.76
C ARG A 595 -18.42 -24.97 4.47
N GLU A 596 -18.34 -24.94 5.80
CA GLU A 596 -18.63 -23.74 6.61
C GLU A 596 -17.73 -22.55 6.22
N ARG A 597 -16.47 -22.80 5.83
CA ARG A 597 -15.56 -21.78 5.28
C ARG A 597 -16.01 -21.27 3.91
N LEU A 598 -16.51 -22.13 3.03
CA LEU A 598 -17.05 -21.75 1.73
C LEU A 598 -18.41 -21.06 1.83
N GLU A 599 -19.17 -21.32 2.89
CA GLU A 599 -20.44 -20.64 3.18
C GLU A 599 -20.25 -19.19 3.64
N LYS A 600 -19.09 -18.82 4.21
CA LYS A 600 -18.82 -17.42 4.62
C LYS A 600 -18.82 -16.47 3.42
N PRO A 601 -19.26 -15.20 3.58
CA PRO A 601 -19.23 -14.22 2.50
C PRO A 601 -17.84 -14.10 1.85
N VAL A 602 -17.82 -13.97 0.53
CA VAL A 602 -16.61 -13.78 -0.27
C VAL A 602 -16.77 -12.50 -1.08
N PHE A 603 -15.77 -11.63 -1.12
CA PHE A 603 -15.90 -10.30 -1.73
C PHE A 603 -15.32 -10.23 -3.15
N THR A 604 -14.46 -11.20 -3.48
CA THR A 604 -13.77 -11.30 -4.76
C THR A 604 -13.81 -12.72 -5.30
N ILE A 605 -13.75 -12.84 -6.63
CA ILE A 605 -13.51 -14.13 -7.28
C ILE A 605 -12.12 -14.64 -6.87
N GLU A 606 -11.18 -13.72 -6.65
CA GLU A 606 -9.84 -13.93 -6.13
C GLU A 606 -9.85 -14.68 -4.78
N SER A 607 -10.59 -14.16 -3.78
CA SER A 607 -10.71 -14.77 -2.46
C SER A 607 -11.44 -16.12 -2.54
N LEU A 608 -12.41 -16.26 -3.44
CA LEU A 608 -13.08 -17.55 -3.67
C LEU A 608 -12.09 -18.57 -4.24
N ASN A 609 -11.30 -18.19 -5.24
CA ASN A 609 -10.27 -19.02 -5.83
C ASN A 609 -9.22 -19.44 -4.80
N TRP A 610 -8.86 -18.57 -3.84
CA TRP A 610 -8.00 -18.98 -2.74
C TRP A 610 -8.63 -20.06 -1.84
N ARG A 611 -9.94 -19.96 -1.55
CA ARG A 611 -10.65 -21.00 -0.78
C ARG A 611 -10.82 -22.31 -1.55
N LEU A 612 -10.84 -22.27 -2.88
CA LEU A 612 -11.01 -23.45 -3.73
C LEU A 612 -9.67 -24.10 -4.12
N TYR A 613 -8.70 -23.30 -4.58
CA TYR A 613 -7.46 -23.75 -5.20
C TYR A 613 -6.19 -23.38 -4.39
N GLY A 614 -6.33 -22.57 -3.35
CA GLY A 614 -5.21 -22.21 -2.48
C GLY A 614 -4.69 -23.39 -1.65
N PRO A 615 -3.61 -23.19 -0.89
CA PRO A 615 -2.87 -24.25 -0.19
C PRO A 615 -3.66 -25.00 0.89
N ILE A 616 -4.72 -24.39 1.42
CA ILE A 616 -5.69 -25.01 2.36
C ILE A 616 -7.09 -24.97 1.72
N GLY A 617 -7.14 -25.02 0.39
CA GLY A 617 -8.36 -25.06 -0.39
C GLY A 617 -8.81 -26.48 -0.67
N VAL A 618 -9.95 -26.56 -1.34
CA VAL A 618 -10.55 -27.83 -1.79
C VAL A 618 -9.56 -28.67 -2.61
N LYS A 619 -8.80 -28.04 -3.52
CA LYS A 619 -7.85 -28.72 -4.41
C LYS A 619 -6.67 -29.31 -3.65
N SER A 620 -6.09 -28.59 -2.70
CA SER A 620 -5.00 -29.14 -1.87
C SER A 620 -5.46 -30.32 -1.01
N LEU A 621 -6.69 -30.27 -0.48
CA LEU A 621 -7.28 -31.41 0.23
C LEU A 621 -7.48 -32.60 -0.72
N LEU A 622 -7.98 -32.36 -1.93
CA LEU A 622 -8.15 -33.38 -2.96
C LEU A 622 -6.81 -34.03 -3.31
N ASP A 623 -5.77 -33.25 -3.58
CA ASP A 623 -4.45 -33.75 -3.95
C ASP A 623 -3.80 -34.54 -2.80
N ALA A 624 -3.98 -34.09 -1.55
CA ALA A 624 -3.52 -34.82 -0.36
C ALA A 624 -4.27 -36.17 -0.19
N ILE A 625 -5.59 -36.21 -0.43
CA ILE A 625 -6.36 -37.46 -0.44
C ILE A 625 -5.84 -38.40 -1.53
N VAL A 626 -5.58 -37.89 -2.73
CA VAL A 626 -5.07 -38.70 -3.85
C VAL A 626 -3.70 -39.29 -3.54
N ASN A 627 -2.82 -38.53 -2.89
CA ASN A 627 -1.44 -38.94 -2.59
C ASN A 627 -1.32 -39.84 -1.35
N GLU A 628 -2.19 -39.69 -0.34
CA GLU A 628 -2.07 -40.35 0.96
C GLU A 628 -3.18 -41.38 1.28
N ALA A 629 -4.10 -41.62 0.35
CA ALA A 629 -5.07 -42.70 0.47
C ALA A 629 -4.37 -44.07 0.49
N LYS A 630 -4.81 -44.97 1.36
CA LYS A 630 -4.19 -46.30 1.54
C LYS A 630 -4.73 -47.34 0.56
N SER A 631 -5.90 -47.09 -0.03
CA SER A 631 -6.49 -47.91 -1.09
C SER A 631 -7.26 -47.05 -2.10
N GLU A 632 -7.42 -47.56 -3.33
CA GLU A 632 -8.24 -46.89 -4.35
C GLU A 632 -9.72 -46.78 -3.94
N GLU A 633 -10.21 -47.71 -3.13
CA GLU A 633 -11.57 -47.66 -2.55
C GLU A 633 -11.71 -46.52 -1.53
N GLU A 634 -10.72 -46.33 -0.64
CA GLU A 634 -10.68 -45.21 0.31
C GLU A 634 -10.63 -43.88 -0.44
N LYS A 635 -9.74 -43.78 -1.45
CA LYS A 635 -9.60 -42.60 -2.30
C LYS A 635 -10.93 -42.22 -2.95
N ARG A 636 -11.58 -43.16 -3.64
CA ARG A 636 -12.88 -42.92 -4.32
C ARG A 636 -13.99 -42.56 -3.34
N PHE A 637 -14.02 -43.17 -2.17
CA PHE A 637 -14.99 -42.84 -1.13
C PHE A 637 -14.80 -41.41 -0.61
N LEU A 638 -13.57 -41.04 -0.25
CA LEU A 638 -13.27 -39.70 0.29
C LEU A 638 -13.50 -38.59 -0.74
N ILE A 639 -13.17 -38.80 -2.01
CA ILE A 639 -13.44 -37.82 -3.07
C ILE A 639 -14.96 -37.64 -3.26
N ALA A 640 -15.73 -38.73 -3.19
CA ALA A 640 -17.19 -38.66 -3.30
C ALA A 640 -17.84 -37.94 -2.10
N GLU A 641 -17.34 -38.16 -0.88
CA GLU A 641 -17.79 -37.40 0.30
C GLU A 641 -17.45 -35.92 0.20
N LEU A 642 -16.26 -35.58 -0.31
CA LEU A 642 -15.87 -34.18 -0.56
C LEU A 642 -16.84 -33.52 -1.54
N ALA A 643 -17.14 -34.18 -2.67
CA ALA A 643 -18.08 -33.68 -3.67
C ALA A 643 -19.49 -33.43 -3.07
N LEU A 644 -19.99 -34.34 -2.24
CA LEU A 644 -21.28 -34.19 -1.55
C LEU A 644 -21.29 -33.06 -0.52
N GLU A 645 -20.21 -32.85 0.23
CA GLU A 645 -20.14 -31.72 1.16
C GLU A 645 -20.06 -30.38 0.43
N LEU A 646 -19.39 -30.33 -0.72
CA LEU A 646 -19.34 -29.15 -1.58
C LEU A 646 -20.69 -28.82 -2.21
N SER A 647 -21.49 -29.82 -2.62
CA SER A 647 -22.84 -29.56 -3.17
C SER A 647 -23.81 -28.97 -2.15
N ARG A 648 -23.53 -29.20 -0.85
CA ARG A 648 -24.34 -28.70 0.27
C ARG A 648 -23.99 -27.28 0.68
N VAL A 649 -22.97 -26.63 0.09
CA VAL A 649 -22.58 -25.26 0.43
C VAL A 649 -23.75 -24.30 0.16
N ILE A 650 -24.14 -23.55 1.19
CA ILE A 650 -25.11 -22.44 1.10
C ILE A 650 -24.37 -21.11 1.31
N PRO A 651 -23.95 -20.42 0.23
CA PRO A 651 -23.19 -19.18 0.36
C PRO A 651 -24.01 -18.10 1.08
N GLN A 652 -23.44 -17.54 2.14
CA GLN A 652 -23.92 -16.32 2.76
C GLN A 652 -23.54 -15.13 1.89
N GLN A 653 -24.44 -14.17 1.78
CA GLN A 653 -24.25 -12.99 0.94
C GLN A 653 -24.41 -11.74 1.79
N THR A 654 -23.51 -10.79 1.58
CA THR A 654 -23.62 -9.41 2.06
C THR A 654 -23.76 -8.48 0.85
N GLU A 655 -24.01 -7.20 1.09
CA GLU A 655 -24.25 -6.26 -0.01
C GLU A 655 -23.03 -5.97 -0.91
N ILE A 656 -21.84 -6.39 -0.49
CA ILE A 656 -20.57 -6.17 -1.20
C ILE A 656 -19.90 -7.50 -1.57
N SER A 657 -20.49 -8.64 -1.23
CA SER A 657 -19.96 -9.95 -1.57
C SER A 657 -20.35 -10.36 -3.00
N ILE A 658 -19.56 -11.22 -3.64
CA ILE A 658 -19.95 -11.87 -4.89
C ILE A 658 -21.28 -12.64 -4.72
N THR A 659 -22.02 -12.80 -5.81
CA THR A 659 -23.34 -13.41 -5.75
C THR A 659 -23.25 -14.92 -5.49
N LYS A 660 -24.29 -15.49 -4.89
CA LYS A 660 -24.33 -16.92 -4.55
C LYS A 660 -24.21 -17.80 -5.79
N GLU A 661 -24.71 -17.31 -6.92
CA GLU A 661 -24.65 -17.98 -8.22
C GLU A 661 -23.20 -18.14 -8.69
N ILE A 662 -22.37 -17.09 -8.53
CA ILE A 662 -20.94 -17.16 -8.88
C ILE A 662 -20.23 -18.17 -7.97
N VAL A 663 -20.48 -18.14 -6.66
CA VAL A 663 -19.86 -19.08 -5.71
C VAL A 663 -20.21 -20.52 -6.07
N LYS A 664 -21.49 -20.81 -6.32
CA LYS A 664 -21.94 -22.14 -6.72
C LYS A 664 -21.35 -22.59 -8.06
N ALA A 665 -21.28 -21.69 -9.05
CA ALA A 665 -20.71 -21.99 -10.36
C ALA A 665 -19.22 -22.38 -10.27
N GLU A 666 -18.41 -21.70 -9.45
CA GLU A 666 -17.01 -22.07 -9.28
C GLU A 666 -16.85 -23.38 -8.48
N ILE A 667 -17.66 -23.60 -7.44
CA ILE A 667 -17.68 -24.88 -6.72
C ILE A 667 -18.03 -26.03 -7.68
N LYS A 668 -19.00 -25.82 -8.57
CA LYS A 668 -19.41 -26.80 -9.58
C LYS A 668 -18.24 -27.21 -10.48
N LYS A 669 -17.43 -26.26 -10.97
CA LYS A 669 -16.23 -26.58 -11.77
C LYS A 669 -15.26 -27.48 -11.03
N VAL A 670 -15.08 -27.24 -9.73
CA VAL A 670 -14.21 -28.08 -8.88
C VAL A 670 -14.78 -29.48 -8.72
N VAL A 671 -16.09 -29.62 -8.47
CA VAL A 671 -16.77 -30.93 -8.36
C VAL A 671 -16.72 -31.69 -9.69
N GLU A 672 -16.93 -31.01 -10.82
CA GLU A 672 -16.82 -31.61 -12.15
C GLU A 672 -15.40 -32.13 -12.43
N SER A 673 -14.36 -31.42 -11.96
CA SER A 673 -12.96 -31.90 -12.09
C SER A 673 -12.69 -33.19 -11.31
N MET A 674 -13.44 -33.47 -10.25
CA MET A 674 -13.33 -34.72 -9.47
C MET A 674 -13.89 -35.93 -10.23
N ALA A 675 -14.74 -35.72 -11.23
CA ALA A 675 -15.37 -36.80 -11.99
C ALA A 675 -14.37 -37.70 -12.71
N GLY A 676 -13.30 -37.11 -13.26
CA GLY A 676 -12.23 -37.87 -13.90
C GLY A 676 -11.45 -38.78 -12.95
N MET A 677 -11.51 -38.53 -11.63
CA MET A 677 -10.81 -39.31 -10.59
C MET A 677 -11.67 -40.43 -10.00
N ILE A 678 -12.99 -40.37 -10.19
CA ILE A 678 -13.97 -41.36 -9.71
C ILE A 678 -14.39 -42.32 -10.84
N SER A 679 -14.01 -42.07 -12.10
CA SER A 679 -14.50 -42.79 -13.27
C SER A 679 -14.42 -44.32 -13.12
N VAL A 680 -15.61 -44.93 -13.14
CA VAL A 680 -15.85 -46.35 -13.38
C VAL A 680 -16.98 -46.39 -14.39
N ASP A 681 -16.82 -47.16 -15.47
CA ASP A 681 -17.94 -47.47 -16.35
C ASP A 681 -19.06 -48.09 -15.49
N MET A 682 -20.23 -47.44 -15.45
CA MET A 682 -21.37 -47.85 -14.60
C MET A 682 -21.84 -49.27 -14.89
N GLU A 683 -21.48 -49.82 -16.05
CA GLU A 683 -21.80 -51.19 -16.47
C GLU A 683 -20.84 -52.25 -15.89
N ASP A 684 -19.69 -51.87 -15.32
CA ASP A 684 -18.61 -52.80 -14.91
C ASP A 684 -18.15 -52.65 -13.43
N SER A 685 -18.85 -51.85 -12.60
CA SER A 685 -18.43 -51.63 -11.20
C SER A 685 -18.60 -52.91 -10.36
N LYS A 686 -17.52 -53.36 -9.69
CA LYS A 686 -17.46 -54.65 -8.99
C LYS A 686 -17.65 -54.54 -7.47
N THR A 687 -17.72 -53.34 -6.90
CA THR A 687 -17.84 -53.12 -5.44
C THR A 687 -18.93 -52.13 -5.04
N ALA A 688 -19.47 -52.27 -3.81
CA ALA A 688 -20.51 -51.37 -3.28
C ALA A 688 -20.03 -49.91 -3.12
N VAL A 689 -18.73 -49.71 -2.91
CA VAL A 689 -18.10 -48.39 -2.77
C VAL A 689 -18.05 -47.66 -4.11
N GLU A 690 -17.75 -48.36 -5.21
CA GLU A 690 -17.76 -47.76 -6.56
C GLU A 690 -19.15 -47.27 -6.96
N ASN A 691 -20.18 -48.10 -6.74
CA ASN A 691 -21.57 -47.73 -6.95
C ASN A 691 -22.01 -46.54 -6.09
N TYR A 692 -21.55 -46.49 -4.83
CA TYR A 692 -21.82 -45.36 -3.95
C TYR A 692 -21.17 -44.07 -4.46
N SER A 693 -19.86 -44.11 -4.72
CA SER A 693 -19.08 -42.94 -5.15
C SER A 693 -19.61 -42.34 -6.45
N ALA A 694 -19.98 -43.18 -7.43
CA ALA A 694 -20.57 -42.71 -8.68
C ALA A 694 -21.93 -42.02 -8.49
N LYS A 695 -22.82 -42.60 -7.65
CA LYS A 695 -24.13 -42.00 -7.33
C LYS A 695 -23.99 -40.71 -6.52
N ALA A 696 -23.07 -40.68 -5.56
CA ALA A 696 -22.77 -39.51 -4.74
C ALA A 696 -22.30 -38.33 -5.59
N LEU A 697 -21.39 -38.58 -6.54
CA LEU A 697 -20.90 -37.55 -7.46
C LEU A 697 -22.00 -37.05 -8.40
N GLN A 698 -22.79 -37.94 -9.00
CA GLN A 698 -23.92 -37.53 -9.86
C GLN A 698 -24.92 -36.65 -9.09
N LYS A 699 -25.21 -37.03 -7.85
CA LYS A 699 -26.07 -36.23 -6.96
C LYS A 699 -25.45 -34.84 -6.69
N ALA A 700 -24.17 -34.77 -6.38
CA ALA A 700 -23.48 -33.51 -6.13
C ALA A 700 -23.52 -32.56 -7.34
N ILE A 701 -23.30 -33.08 -8.55
CA ILE A 701 -23.37 -32.30 -9.81
C ILE A 701 -24.81 -31.83 -10.11
N TYR A 702 -25.82 -32.64 -9.78
CA TYR A 702 -27.22 -32.28 -9.98
C TYR A 702 -27.71 -31.20 -8.99
N GLU A 703 -27.19 -31.20 -7.76
CA GLU A 703 -27.55 -30.23 -6.71
C GLU A 703 -26.90 -28.85 -6.88
N LEU A 704 -25.82 -28.75 -7.67
CA LEU A 704 -25.07 -27.53 -8.00
C LEU A 704 -25.48 -26.94 -9.36
#